data_AF-A0A7X6TFK7-F1
#
_entry.id   AF-A0A7X6TFK7-F1
#
_cell.length_a   1.000
_cell.length_b   1.000
_cell.length_c   1.000
_cell.angle_alpha   90.00
_cell.angle_beta   90.00
_cell.angle_gamma   90.00
#
_symmetry.space_group_name_H-M   'P 1'
#
loop_
_entity.id
_entity.type
_entity.pdbx_description
1 polymer ?
#
loop_
_entity_poly.entity_id
_entity_poly.type
_entity_poly.pdbx_seq_one_letter_code
_entity_poly.pdbx_strand_id
1 'polypeptide(L)'
;LCNNSDKVYASNCSFISRLNTCPFVGSKRAFFEDCHFESTDDALCGNGVYLNCDLDFYSSKPFWSTHGTGAAFLNCDFNVITQNAQYLTKVGSQVALIDCRFRNTGDSLYLAWTQYPKDDMRCYQHNVSLNGQAVLFQADRPYLTIEMENKEVLKAYRFEYEGKLIYNTYNLLRSDDDWDPCGIKEIVTAASQTDGFDYSNVPVQLSVKPAFTELQTGEKTDTLFFGINRFGNIPVEGSIDWYISPEDAQFLSLRRLRNGNCLLEGSNYSDEIRHVMVEARHSSGLRGASVVKVLPSILPAPRFTAYPELSAPDQGIIKLTYSLNLRNRADHSLVTWYRCKDAQGKEAIPVAVSRLNQPEYNYSLSAGDVGFYLQAKIEPKHIRSLPGTPVTVCSTEPITKEDILNPNLITTDFQNFPDNTQKQLLPGFWTVDAYKPADTEAYNWRANSKNAWFYGSAQGGAKGTGFLQGQKGARLLYTPVEGSYGNMEVNIVADPCKTAGQGFGSATGQYMDIYIKFDTKSLSGYGLRIVRTPKYANAVDFVLMEYNKGLSREISDAISATCYLTNCSIRLKAEAQLLKAEVSTTSPKPYNSDPNLPHEVKLEAEISSNSFGGSGIQHTGSTGGGATMLHQMDIIYH
;
A
#
# COMPACT_ATOMS: atom_id res chain seq x y z
N LEU A 1 -18.25 -17.11 -9.49
CA LEU A 1 -19.05 -18.35 -9.61
C LEU A 1 -20.41 -18.10 -10.27
N CYS A 2 -20.98 -16.89 -10.16
CA CYS A 2 -22.26 -16.53 -10.77
C CYS A 2 -22.15 -15.39 -11.80
N ASN A 3 -21.05 -15.30 -12.56
CA ASN A 3 -20.86 -14.24 -13.54
C ASN A 3 -22.04 -14.26 -14.54
N ASN A 4 -22.80 -13.17 -14.59
CA ASN A 4 -24.00 -12.96 -15.41
C ASN A 4 -25.29 -13.66 -14.94
N SER A 5 -25.32 -14.31 -13.78
CA SER A 5 -26.60 -14.70 -13.16
C SER A 5 -27.36 -13.45 -12.69
N ASP A 6 -28.68 -13.47 -12.78
CA ASP A 6 -29.56 -12.36 -12.38
C ASP A 6 -30.75 -12.91 -11.60
N LYS A 7 -31.40 -12.06 -10.79
CA LYS A 7 -32.55 -12.42 -9.94
C LYS A 7 -32.28 -13.61 -9.01
N VAL A 8 -31.08 -13.65 -8.41
CA VAL A 8 -30.74 -14.72 -7.47
C VAL A 8 -31.41 -14.42 -6.13
N TYR A 9 -32.18 -15.36 -5.61
CA TYR A 9 -32.90 -15.22 -4.35
C TYR A 9 -32.63 -16.43 -3.45
N ALA A 10 -32.27 -16.15 -2.21
CA ALA A 10 -32.17 -17.13 -1.14
C ALA A 10 -33.04 -16.68 0.04
N SER A 11 -33.89 -17.57 0.52
CA SER A 11 -34.74 -17.36 1.70
C SER A 11 -34.48 -18.48 2.70
N ASN A 12 -34.35 -18.14 3.97
CA ASN A 12 -34.16 -19.11 5.06
C ASN A 12 -33.00 -20.10 4.81
N CYS A 13 -31.86 -19.58 4.36
CA CYS A 13 -30.65 -20.36 4.01
C CYS A 13 -29.49 -20.05 4.97
N SER A 14 -28.58 -21.01 5.16
CA SER A 14 -27.34 -20.80 5.93
C SER A 14 -26.09 -20.96 5.05
N PHE A 15 -25.23 -19.95 5.06
CA PHE A 15 -23.95 -19.93 4.33
C PHE A 15 -22.79 -20.00 5.32
N ILE A 16 -22.26 -21.21 5.56
CA ILE A 16 -21.27 -21.46 6.60
C ILE A 16 -19.91 -21.77 5.98
N SER A 17 -18.95 -20.85 6.14
CA SER A 17 -17.54 -21.06 5.77
C SER A 17 -16.64 -20.02 6.50
N ARG A 18 -15.44 -19.75 5.98
CA ARG A 18 -14.49 -18.76 6.52
C ARG A 18 -14.06 -17.78 5.41
N LEU A 19 -12.84 -17.93 4.89
CA LEU A 19 -12.30 -17.06 3.85
C LEU A 19 -12.97 -17.42 2.52
N ASN A 20 -13.45 -16.41 1.78
CA ASN A 20 -14.06 -16.59 0.45
C ASN A 20 -15.33 -17.47 0.43
N THR A 21 -16.25 -17.35 1.41
CA THR A 21 -17.58 -18.00 1.34
C THR A 21 -18.29 -17.67 0.02
N CYS A 22 -18.26 -16.40 -0.38
CA CYS A 22 -18.63 -15.84 -1.68
C CYS A 22 -19.96 -16.35 -2.29
N PRO A 23 -21.08 -16.36 -1.55
CA PRO A 23 -22.34 -16.82 -2.11
C PRO A 23 -22.78 -15.89 -3.24
N PHE A 24 -22.97 -16.45 -4.42
CA PHE A 24 -23.46 -15.75 -5.62
C PHE A 24 -22.66 -14.51 -6.05
N VAL A 25 -21.39 -14.42 -5.65
CA VAL A 25 -20.49 -13.36 -6.11
C VAL A 25 -20.40 -13.38 -7.65
N GLY A 26 -20.64 -12.21 -8.24
CA GLY A 26 -20.70 -11.99 -9.69
C GLY A 26 -22.13 -11.92 -10.26
N SER A 27 -23.16 -12.17 -9.45
CA SER A 27 -24.56 -11.95 -9.85
C SER A 27 -24.84 -10.47 -10.14
N LYS A 28 -25.86 -10.15 -10.93
CA LYS A 28 -26.31 -8.76 -11.17
C LYS A 28 -27.18 -8.23 -10.04
N ARG A 29 -28.13 -9.05 -9.59
CA ARG A 29 -28.98 -8.82 -8.43
C ARG A 29 -29.04 -10.10 -7.60
N ALA A 30 -28.70 -9.98 -6.32
CA ALA A 30 -28.82 -11.04 -5.33
C ALA A 30 -29.63 -10.52 -4.13
N PHE A 31 -30.60 -11.31 -3.71
CA PHE A 31 -31.45 -11.03 -2.56
C PHE A 31 -31.36 -12.18 -1.56
N PHE A 32 -31.11 -11.83 -0.31
CA PHE A 32 -31.03 -12.75 0.82
C PHE A 32 -32.07 -12.32 1.86
N GLU A 33 -32.99 -13.20 2.19
CA GLU A 33 -34.06 -12.96 3.15
C GLU A 33 -33.98 -14.02 4.26
N ASP A 34 -34.01 -13.59 5.52
CA ASP A 34 -33.99 -14.49 6.68
C ASP A 34 -32.83 -15.51 6.63
N CYS A 35 -31.64 -15.10 6.15
CA CYS A 35 -30.48 -15.98 5.97
C CYS A 35 -29.43 -15.80 7.07
N HIS A 36 -28.70 -16.89 7.35
CA HIS A 36 -27.56 -16.92 8.28
C HIS A 36 -26.22 -16.98 7.54
N PHE A 37 -25.21 -16.24 8.00
CA PHE A 37 -23.85 -16.26 7.44
C PHE A 37 -22.77 -16.44 8.52
N GLU A 38 -21.85 -17.39 8.32
CA GLU A 38 -20.57 -17.42 9.02
C GLU A 38 -19.44 -17.03 8.06
N SER A 39 -18.61 -16.05 8.45
CA SER A 39 -17.59 -15.52 7.54
C SER A 39 -16.31 -14.99 8.21
N THR A 40 -15.21 -15.00 7.47
CA THR A 40 -13.99 -14.22 7.78
C THR A 40 -13.79 -13.11 6.74
N ASP A 41 -12.65 -13.08 6.06
CA ASP A 41 -12.34 -12.06 5.05
C ASP A 41 -12.94 -12.44 3.68
N ASP A 42 -13.23 -11.42 2.86
CA ASP A 42 -13.51 -11.55 1.43
C ASP A 42 -14.66 -12.55 1.11
N ALA A 43 -15.70 -12.62 1.97
CA ALA A 43 -16.68 -13.70 2.03
C ALA A 43 -18.12 -13.37 1.55
N LEU A 44 -18.53 -12.11 1.47
CA LEU A 44 -19.92 -11.74 1.18
C LEU A 44 -20.14 -11.28 -0.28
N CYS A 45 -21.40 -11.29 -0.74
CA CYS A 45 -21.80 -10.84 -2.07
C CYS A 45 -21.85 -9.30 -2.15
N GLY A 46 -20.89 -8.70 -2.85
CA GLY A 46 -20.66 -7.24 -2.87
C GLY A 46 -21.74 -6.38 -3.53
N ASN A 47 -22.84 -6.95 -4.02
CA ASN A 47 -23.99 -6.25 -4.57
C ASN A 47 -25.32 -6.85 -4.09
N GLY A 48 -25.29 -7.59 -2.97
CA GLY A 48 -26.48 -8.20 -2.37
C GLY A 48 -27.34 -7.19 -1.62
N VAL A 49 -28.64 -7.46 -1.60
CA VAL A 49 -29.60 -6.92 -0.63
C VAL A 49 -29.86 -8.00 0.41
N TYR A 50 -29.64 -7.69 1.68
CA TYR A 50 -29.79 -8.60 2.81
C TYR A 50 -30.92 -8.06 3.69
N LEU A 51 -32.00 -8.82 3.84
CA LEU A 51 -33.15 -8.49 4.67
C LEU A 51 -33.27 -9.52 5.80
N ASN A 52 -33.39 -9.04 7.04
CA ASN A 52 -33.58 -9.89 8.24
C ASN A 52 -32.51 -10.99 8.40
N CYS A 53 -31.30 -10.76 7.90
CA CYS A 53 -30.22 -11.74 7.99
C CYS A 53 -29.45 -11.63 9.31
N ASP A 54 -28.88 -12.73 9.76
CA ASP A 54 -27.95 -12.76 10.89
C ASP A 54 -26.55 -13.21 10.45
N LEU A 55 -25.51 -12.54 10.96
CA LEU A 55 -24.14 -12.69 10.47
C LEU A 55 -23.14 -12.83 11.62
N ASP A 56 -22.36 -13.91 11.61
CA ASP A 56 -21.20 -14.13 12.48
C ASP A 56 -19.90 -13.73 11.78
N PHE A 57 -19.23 -12.71 12.31
CA PHE A 57 -17.95 -12.20 11.79
C PHE A 57 -16.78 -12.67 12.63
N TYR A 58 -16.02 -13.62 12.08
CA TYR A 58 -14.79 -14.17 12.65
C TYR A 58 -13.51 -13.41 12.19
N SER A 59 -13.66 -12.45 11.27
CA SER A 59 -12.59 -11.52 10.85
C SER A 59 -13.16 -10.17 10.43
N SER A 60 -12.29 -9.18 10.26
CA SER A 60 -12.68 -7.77 10.21
C SER A 60 -13.07 -7.23 8.83
N LYS A 61 -13.09 -8.04 7.76
CA LYS A 61 -13.29 -7.55 6.37
C LYS A 61 -14.12 -8.51 5.50
N PRO A 62 -15.42 -8.67 5.78
CA PRO A 62 -16.27 -9.64 5.09
C PRO A 62 -16.46 -9.35 3.59
N PHE A 63 -16.18 -8.14 3.11
CA PHE A 63 -16.04 -7.84 1.68
C PHE A 63 -14.58 -7.53 1.32
N TRP A 64 -14.13 -8.05 0.18
CA TRP A 64 -12.97 -7.46 -0.49
C TRP A 64 -13.30 -6.03 -0.94
N SER A 65 -14.38 -5.88 -1.71
CA SER A 65 -15.07 -4.62 -1.99
C SER A 65 -16.53 -4.92 -2.35
N THR A 66 -17.37 -3.89 -2.37
CA THR A 66 -18.67 -3.92 -3.04
C THR A 66 -18.54 -3.49 -4.51
N HIS A 67 -19.61 -3.68 -5.28
CA HIS A 67 -19.66 -3.35 -6.71
C HIS A 67 -20.81 -2.40 -7.02
N GLY A 68 -20.59 -1.49 -7.97
CA GLY A 68 -21.63 -0.60 -8.47
C GLY A 68 -22.22 0.31 -7.40
N THR A 69 -23.53 0.19 -7.16
CA THR A 69 -24.27 0.89 -6.09
C THR A 69 -24.06 0.33 -4.69
N GLY A 70 -23.22 -0.70 -4.54
CA GLY A 70 -22.88 -1.27 -3.25
C GLY A 70 -23.81 -2.40 -2.79
N ALA A 71 -23.59 -2.86 -1.56
CA ALA A 71 -24.47 -3.81 -0.86
C ALA A 71 -25.36 -3.06 0.15
N ALA A 72 -26.54 -3.60 0.42
CA ALA A 72 -27.50 -3.02 1.37
C ALA A 72 -27.93 -4.06 2.41
N PHE A 73 -27.86 -3.69 3.69
CA PHE A 73 -28.37 -4.49 4.81
C PHE A 73 -29.57 -3.78 5.41
N LEU A 74 -30.67 -4.53 5.52
CA LEU A 74 -31.96 -4.09 6.02
C LEU A 74 -32.33 -5.00 7.19
N ASN A 75 -32.51 -4.43 8.37
CA ASN A 75 -32.92 -5.20 9.55
C ASN A 75 -32.02 -6.40 9.88
N CYS A 76 -30.69 -6.28 9.71
CA CYS A 76 -29.74 -7.38 9.97
C CYS A 76 -29.06 -7.33 11.36
N ASP A 77 -28.79 -8.49 11.93
CA ASP A 77 -28.07 -8.64 13.21
C ASP A 77 -26.66 -9.18 12.97
N PHE A 78 -25.66 -8.53 13.56
CA PHE A 78 -24.25 -8.87 13.39
C PHE A 78 -23.66 -9.27 14.73
N ASN A 79 -23.21 -10.50 14.84
CA ASN A 79 -22.42 -10.98 15.97
C ASN A 79 -20.93 -10.90 15.58
N VAL A 80 -20.25 -9.90 16.13
CA VAL A 80 -18.87 -9.59 15.82
C VAL A 80 -17.95 -10.23 16.85
N ILE A 81 -17.12 -11.17 16.39
CA ILE A 81 -16.17 -11.91 17.23
C ILE A 81 -14.78 -11.25 17.20
N THR A 82 -14.57 -10.31 16.29
CA THR A 82 -13.32 -9.55 16.20
C THR A 82 -13.12 -8.60 17.37
N GLN A 83 -11.88 -8.15 17.55
CA GLN A 83 -11.49 -7.20 18.59
C GLN A 83 -10.90 -5.94 17.98
N ASN A 84 -10.92 -4.86 18.75
CA ASN A 84 -10.45 -3.51 18.41
C ASN A 84 -11.26 -2.83 17.30
N ALA A 85 -11.36 -3.44 16.11
CA ALA A 85 -12.05 -2.85 14.98
C ALA A 85 -12.72 -3.90 14.08
N GLN A 86 -13.93 -3.58 13.63
CA GLN A 86 -14.64 -4.28 12.56
C GLN A 86 -14.81 -3.34 11.38
N TYR A 87 -14.37 -3.80 10.20
CA TYR A 87 -14.63 -3.15 8.93
C TYR A 87 -15.66 -3.94 8.13
N LEU A 88 -16.27 -3.33 7.12
CA LEU A 88 -17.11 -4.07 6.16
C LEU A 88 -16.33 -4.40 4.90
N THR A 89 -15.48 -3.49 4.43
CA THR A 89 -14.75 -3.63 3.16
C THR A 89 -13.24 -3.53 3.37
N LYS A 90 -12.49 -4.34 2.63
CA LYS A 90 -11.03 -4.26 2.58
C LYS A 90 -10.55 -3.10 1.71
N VAL A 91 -11.21 -2.93 0.57
CA VAL A 91 -11.07 -1.76 -0.31
C VAL A 91 -12.33 -0.93 -0.19
N GLY A 92 -12.17 0.32 0.22
CA GLY A 92 -13.27 1.26 0.43
C GLY A 92 -14.23 1.31 -0.76
N SER A 93 -15.51 1.05 -0.49
CA SER A 93 -16.59 0.96 -1.46
C SER A 93 -17.94 1.11 -0.74
N GLN A 94 -18.98 1.53 -1.47
CA GLN A 94 -20.27 1.91 -0.87
C GLN A 94 -20.97 0.72 -0.19
N VAL A 95 -21.47 0.95 1.02
CA VAL A 95 -22.38 0.05 1.75
C VAL A 95 -23.50 0.88 2.38
N ALA A 96 -24.69 0.31 2.46
CA ALA A 96 -25.83 0.88 3.18
C ALA A 96 -26.24 -0.02 4.37
N LEU A 97 -26.40 0.56 5.56
CA LEU A 97 -26.87 -0.10 6.77
C LEU A 97 -28.16 0.56 7.27
N ILE A 98 -29.29 -0.14 7.23
CA ILE A 98 -30.59 0.39 7.65
C ILE A 98 -31.14 -0.52 8.72
N ASP A 99 -31.41 0.03 9.90
CA ASP A 99 -31.82 -0.73 11.08
C ASP A 99 -30.87 -1.89 11.27
N CYS A 100 -29.64 -1.70 11.73
CA CYS A 100 -28.67 -2.79 11.89
C CYS A 100 -28.15 -2.83 13.33
N ARG A 101 -28.02 -4.04 13.90
CA ARG A 101 -27.59 -4.23 15.29
C ARG A 101 -26.31 -5.05 15.34
N PHE A 102 -25.23 -4.43 15.81
CA PHE A 102 -23.95 -5.09 16.05
C PHE A 102 -23.87 -5.50 17.52
N ARG A 103 -23.37 -6.71 17.77
CA ARG A 103 -23.08 -7.24 19.10
C ARG A 103 -21.60 -7.62 19.17
N ASN A 104 -20.95 -7.31 20.28
CA ASN A 104 -19.56 -7.68 20.55
C ASN A 104 -19.35 -7.82 22.06
N THR A 105 -18.57 -8.81 22.47
CA THR A 105 -18.29 -9.08 23.90
C THR A 105 -17.11 -8.29 24.46
N GLY A 106 -16.40 -7.51 23.65
CA GLY A 106 -15.25 -6.71 24.07
C GLY A 106 -15.62 -5.36 24.67
N ASP A 107 -14.67 -4.77 25.42
CA ASP A 107 -14.86 -3.51 26.15
C ASP A 107 -14.99 -2.28 25.23
N SER A 108 -14.59 -2.39 23.96
CA SER A 108 -14.73 -1.35 22.93
C SER A 108 -14.50 -1.96 21.54
N LEU A 109 -15.40 -1.68 20.59
CA LEU A 109 -15.26 -2.07 19.19
C LEU A 109 -15.44 -0.85 18.30
N TYR A 110 -14.40 -0.50 17.56
CA TYR A 110 -14.48 0.54 16.54
C TYR A 110 -15.12 -0.02 15.26
N LEU A 111 -16.19 0.64 14.80
CA LEU A 111 -16.91 0.26 13.58
C LEU A 111 -16.56 1.23 12.45
N ALA A 112 -16.13 0.69 11.31
CA ALA A 112 -15.72 1.49 10.16
C ALA A 112 -16.09 0.82 8.84
N TRP A 113 -16.14 1.61 7.77
CA TRP A 113 -16.45 1.08 6.44
C TRP A 113 -15.28 0.30 5.86
N THR A 114 -14.06 0.79 6.07
CA THR A 114 -12.82 0.19 5.58
C THR A 114 -11.63 0.60 6.44
N GLN A 115 -10.55 -0.19 6.40
CA GLN A 115 -9.32 0.10 7.14
C GLN A 115 -8.57 1.32 6.60
N TYR A 116 -8.65 1.56 5.29
CA TYR A 116 -7.96 2.64 4.59
C TYR A 116 -8.97 3.50 3.84
N PRO A 117 -9.78 4.30 4.56
CA PRO A 117 -10.81 5.12 3.94
C PRO A 117 -10.19 6.17 3.02
N LYS A 118 -10.79 6.34 1.85
CA LYS A 118 -10.49 7.44 0.94
C LYS A 118 -11.54 8.53 1.12
N ASP A 119 -11.11 9.77 1.01
CA ASP A 119 -11.95 10.90 1.39
C ASP A 119 -13.11 11.15 0.40
N ASP A 120 -13.06 10.55 -0.80
CA ASP A 120 -14.13 10.56 -1.81
C ASP A 120 -15.29 9.59 -1.50
N MET A 121 -15.08 8.61 -0.62
CA MET A 121 -16.04 7.55 -0.35
C MET A 121 -17.29 8.10 0.36
N ARG A 122 -18.47 7.58 0.01
CA ARG A 122 -19.74 7.86 0.71
C ARG A 122 -20.48 6.54 0.96
N CYS A 123 -20.72 6.26 2.23
CA CYS A 123 -21.56 5.15 2.70
C CYS A 123 -22.77 5.71 3.44
N TYR A 124 -23.80 4.89 3.61
CA TYR A 124 -25.10 5.33 4.10
C TYR A 124 -25.51 4.54 5.32
N GLN A 125 -26.05 5.21 6.33
CA GLN A 125 -26.62 4.50 7.47
C GLN A 125 -27.88 5.16 8.02
N HIS A 126 -28.69 4.36 8.70
CA HIS A 126 -29.81 4.81 9.51
C HIS A 126 -30.08 3.79 10.61
N ASN A 127 -30.29 4.28 11.85
CA ASN A 127 -30.62 3.46 13.00
C ASN A 127 -29.68 2.25 13.20
N VAL A 128 -28.38 2.53 13.32
CA VAL A 128 -27.35 1.50 13.56
C VAL A 128 -26.90 1.54 15.02
N SER A 129 -26.75 0.36 15.62
CA SER A 129 -26.35 0.24 17.03
C SER A 129 -25.23 -0.77 17.25
N LEU A 130 -24.43 -0.55 18.30
CA LEU A 130 -23.48 -1.50 18.87
C LEU A 130 -23.89 -1.78 20.32
N ASN A 131 -24.16 -3.04 20.66
CA ASN A 131 -24.60 -3.46 21.99
C ASN A 131 -25.81 -2.64 22.51
N GLY A 132 -26.73 -2.30 21.60
CA GLY A 132 -27.94 -1.52 21.90
C GLY A 132 -27.73 0.00 21.97
N GLN A 133 -26.50 0.50 21.84
CA GLN A 133 -26.21 1.94 21.79
C GLN A 133 -26.06 2.42 20.35
N ALA A 134 -26.64 3.57 20.02
CA ALA A 134 -26.51 4.15 18.68
C ALA A 134 -25.03 4.44 18.35
N VAL A 135 -24.63 4.15 17.11
CA VAL A 135 -23.23 4.29 16.68
C VAL A 135 -23.15 4.88 15.27
N LEU A 136 -22.17 5.76 15.08
CA LEU A 136 -21.78 6.28 13.77
C LEU A 136 -20.61 5.45 13.24
N PHE A 137 -20.78 4.77 12.11
CA PHE A 137 -19.65 4.12 11.44
C PHE A 137 -18.62 5.18 11.02
N GLN A 138 -17.34 4.87 11.20
CA GLN A 138 -16.23 5.75 10.85
C GLN A 138 -16.32 7.12 11.56
N ALA A 139 -16.58 7.11 12.87
CA ALA A 139 -16.82 8.33 13.66
C ALA A 139 -15.63 9.32 13.68
N ASP A 140 -14.41 8.86 13.40
CA ASP A 140 -13.20 9.68 13.24
C ASP A 140 -13.18 10.49 11.91
N ARG A 141 -13.97 10.07 10.91
CA ARG A 141 -14.15 10.76 9.62
C ARG A 141 -15.64 10.78 9.23
N PRO A 142 -16.47 11.53 9.98
CA PRO A 142 -17.93 11.43 9.89
C PRO A 142 -18.48 11.82 8.50
N TYR A 143 -17.77 12.62 7.71
CA TYR A 143 -18.17 13.01 6.35
C TYR A 143 -18.23 11.84 5.36
N LEU A 144 -17.62 10.69 5.69
CA LEU A 144 -17.71 9.47 4.89
C LEU A 144 -19.05 8.73 5.08
N THR A 145 -19.77 9.07 6.15
CA THR A 145 -21.03 8.44 6.55
C THR A 145 -22.18 9.42 6.39
N ILE A 146 -23.13 9.08 5.51
CA ILE A 146 -24.35 9.83 5.32
C ILE A 146 -25.43 9.23 6.22
N GLU A 147 -25.68 9.87 7.36
CA GLU A 147 -26.88 9.65 8.16
C GLU A 147 -28.11 9.99 7.33
N MET A 148 -29.02 9.04 7.14
CA MET A 148 -30.19 9.22 6.29
C MET A 148 -31.43 9.74 7.03
N GLU A 149 -31.34 9.95 8.34
CA GLU A 149 -32.41 10.55 9.15
C GLU A 149 -32.93 11.83 8.50
N ASN A 150 -34.25 11.94 8.33
CA ASN A 150 -34.93 13.05 7.67
C ASN A 150 -34.49 13.35 6.20
N LYS A 151 -33.85 12.41 5.50
CA LYS A 151 -33.48 12.56 4.09
C LYS A 151 -34.31 11.64 3.20
N GLU A 152 -34.70 12.11 2.02
CA GLU A 152 -35.52 11.33 1.09
C GLU A 152 -34.83 10.04 0.63
N VAL A 153 -33.50 10.00 0.59
CA VAL A 153 -32.75 8.77 0.26
C VAL A 153 -33.08 7.61 1.20
N LEU A 154 -33.50 7.85 2.45
CA LEU A 154 -33.97 6.80 3.35
C LEU A 154 -35.14 6.01 2.75
N LYS A 155 -36.03 6.70 2.01
CA LYS A 155 -37.20 6.12 1.32
C LYS A 155 -36.83 5.09 0.26
N ALA A 156 -35.58 5.09 -0.22
CA ALA A 156 -35.08 4.06 -1.11
C ALA A 156 -34.95 2.69 -0.43
N TYR A 157 -34.84 2.68 0.90
CA TYR A 157 -34.59 1.50 1.72
C TYR A 157 -35.76 1.16 2.64
N ARG A 158 -36.44 2.17 3.20
CA ARG A 158 -37.62 1.99 4.06
C ARG A 158 -38.53 3.21 4.11
N PHE A 159 -39.81 2.99 4.36
CA PHE A 159 -40.80 4.03 4.61
C PHE A 159 -41.92 3.52 5.51
N GLU A 160 -42.71 4.43 6.08
CA GLU A 160 -43.90 4.07 6.85
C GLU A 160 -45.15 4.18 5.97
N TYR A 161 -46.04 3.19 6.06
CA TYR A 161 -47.34 3.20 5.40
C TYR A 161 -48.38 2.53 6.30
N GLU A 162 -49.51 3.18 6.52
CA GLU A 162 -50.59 2.71 7.40
C GLU A 162 -50.12 2.27 8.80
N GLY A 163 -49.15 3.01 9.37
CA GLY A 163 -48.58 2.72 10.70
C GLY A 163 -47.65 1.51 10.75
N LYS A 164 -47.24 0.97 9.59
CA LYS A 164 -46.27 -0.13 9.48
C LYS A 164 -45.00 0.35 8.81
N LEU A 165 -43.87 -0.15 9.30
CA LEU A 165 -42.59 0.01 8.63
C LEU A 165 -42.48 -0.97 7.47
N ILE A 166 -42.19 -0.45 6.27
CA ILE A 166 -42.00 -1.21 5.04
C ILE A 166 -40.53 -1.10 4.62
N TYR A 167 -39.86 -2.24 4.43
CA TYR A 167 -38.55 -2.30 3.76
C TYR A 167 -38.76 -2.31 2.25
N ASN A 168 -38.23 -1.29 1.56
CA ASN A 168 -38.53 -1.02 0.15
C ASN A 168 -37.68 -1.90 -0.80
N THR A 169 -37.80 -3.23 -0.66
CA THR A 169 -37.09 -4.20 -1.50
C THR A 169 -37.48 -4.07 -2.97
N TYR A 170 -38.72 -3.66 -3.27
CA TYR A 170 -39.16 -3.41 -4.64
C TYR A 170 -38.33 -2.31 -5.32
N ASN A 171 -38.10 -1.15 -4.69
CA ASN A 171 -37.22 -0.12 -5.26
C ASN A 171 -35.81 -0.64 -5.55
N LEU A 172 -35.27 -1.45 -4.65
CA LEU A 172 -33.90 -1.97 -4.76
C LEU A 172 -33.77 -3.07 -5.83
N LEU A 173 -34.80 -3.88 -6.06
CA LEU A 173 -34.67 -5.11 -6.84
C LEU A 173 -35.40 -5.08 -8.19
N ARG A 174 -36.45 -4.25 -8.35
CA ARG A 174 -37.32 -4.25 -9.53
C ARG A 174 -36.61 -4.03 -10.86
N SER A 175 -35.48 -3.34 -10.83
CA SER A 175 -34.76 -2.89 -12.02
C SER A 175 -35.73 -2.25 -13.04
N ASP A 176 -35.69 -2.69 -14.30
CA ASP A 176 -36.60 -2.30 -15.37
C ASP A 176 -37.55 -3.47 -15.77
N ASP A 177 -37.56 -4.56 -14.99
CA ASP A 177 -38.29 -5.79 -15.28
C ASP A 177 -39.24 -6.22 -14.15
N ASP A 178 -39.55 -5.29 -13.24
CA ASP A 178 -40.49 -5.43 -12.12
C ASP A 178 -40.23 -6.66 -11.23
N TRP A 179 -38.97 -7.07 -11.06
CA TRP A 179 -38.66 -8.17 -10.15
C TRP A 179 -38.99 -7.82 -8.69
N ASP A 180 -39.98 -8.51 -8.13
CA ASP A 180 -40.51 -8.29 -6.79
C ASP A 180 -40.55 -9.60 -5.99
N PRO A 181 -39.41 -10.06 -5.43
CA PRO A 181 -39.36 -11.32 -4.71
C PRO A 181 -40.19 -11.32 -3.41
N CYS A 182 -40.47 -10.16 -2.83
CA CYS A 182 -41.26 -10.03 -1.58
C CYS A 182 -42.74 -9.74 -1.82
N GLY A 183 -43.17 -9.48 -3.06
CA GLY A 183 -44.57 -9.18 -3.39
C GLY A 183 -45.10 -7.89 -2.76
N ILE A 184 -44.29 -6.83 -2.69
CA ILE A 184 -44.66 -5.56 -2.04
C ILE A 184 -45.01 -4.43 -3.03
N LYS A 185 -45.00 -4.70 -4.35
CA LYS A 185 -45.28 -3.72 -5.40
C LYS A 185 -46.58 -2.94 -5.18
N GLU A 186 -47.65 -3.62 -4.80
CA GLU A 186 -48.97 -3.01 -4.58
C GLU A 186 -48.94 -2.05 -3.39
N ILE A 187 -48.24 -2.43 -2.30
CA ILE A 187 -48.06 -1.58 -1.11
C ILE A 187 -47.27 -0.32 -1.49
N VAL A 188 -46.17 -0.49 -2.22
CA VAL A 188 -45.35 0.64 -2.70
C VAL A 188 -46.16 1.58 -3.59
N THR A 189 -46.98 1.02 -4.49
CA THR A 189 -47.83 1.80 -5.40
C THR A 189 -48.90 2.57 -4.64
N ALA A 190 -49.58 1.94 -3.67
CA ALA A 190 -50.60 2.58 -2.84
C ALA A 190 -50.01 3.69 -1.95
N ALA A 191 -48.85 3.44 -1.35
CA ALA A 191 -48.10 4.45 -0.60
C ALA A 191 -47.71 5.63 -1.50
N SER A 192 -47.23 5.36 -2.71
CA SER A 192 -46.86 6.41 -3.66
C SER A 192 -48.03 7.31 -4.06
N GLN A 193 -49.21 6.75 -4.27
CA GLN A 193 -50.42 7.52 -4.55
C GLN A 193 -50.86 8.35 -3.34
N THR A 194 -50.76 7.78 -2.15
CA THR A 194 -51.16 8.44 -0.90
C THR A 194 -50.26 9.64 -0.58
N ASP A 195 -48.95 9.46 -0.71
CA ASP A 195 -47.95 10.46 -0.30
C ASP A 195 -47.57 11.42 -1.43
N GLY A 196 -48.00 11.15 -2.67
CA GLY A 196 -47.55 11.90 -3.85
C GLY A 196 -46.05 11.77 -4.12
N PHE A 197 -45.43 10.63 -3.75
CA PHE A 197 -44.00 10.38 -3.87
C PHE A 197 -43.74 9.00 -4.51
N ASP A 198 -42.92 8.94 -5.56
CA ASP A 198 -42.59 7.66 -6.23
C ASP A 198 -41.55 6.87 -5.42
N TYR A 199 -42.03 5.97 -4.57
CA TYR A 199 -41.21 5.07 -3.76
C TYR A 199 -40.52 3.99 -4.61
N SER A 200 -40.94 3.78 -5.87
CA SER A 200 -40.40 2.75 -6.75
C SER A 200 -39.23 3.23 -7.62
N ASN A 201 -38.85 4.50 -7.50
CA ASN A 201 -37.82 5.12 -8.34
C ASN A 201 -36.85 6.02 -7.54
N VAL A 202 -36.54 5.65 -6.30
CA VAL A 202 -35.68 6.44 -5.42
C VAL A 202 -34.21 6.04 -5.62
N PRO A 203 -33.32 6.98 -5.98
CA PRO A 203 -31.91 6.67 -6.20
C PRO A 203 -31.15 6.38 -4.89
N VAL A 204 -30.11 5.55 -5.00
CA VAL A 204 -29.29 5.07 -3.86
C VAL A 204 -27.83 5.53 -3.93
N GLN A 205 -27.41 6.13 -5.04
CA GLN A 205 -26.03 6.54 -5.24
C GLN A 205 -25.92 7.83 -6.03
N LEU A 206 -25.03 8.72 -5.59
CA LEU A 206 -24.48 9.81 -6.38
C LEU A 206 -22.97 9.59 -6.53
N SER A 207 -22.54 9.24 -7.73
CA SER A 207 -21.14 9.03 -8.07
C SER A 207 -20.52 10.30 -8.65
N VAL A 208 -19.23 10.53 -8.34
CA VAL A 208 -18.41 11.55 -8.98
C VAL A 208 -17.18 10.87 -9.58
N LYS A 209 -16.85 11.23 -10.82
CA LYS A 209 -15.69 10.70 -11.54
C LYS A 209 -14.86 11.83 -12.15
N PRO A 210 -13.52 11.73 -12.14
CA PRO A 210 -12.76 10.76 -11.34
C PRO A 210 -12.93 11.01 -9.83
N ALA A 211 -12.66 9.99 -9.00
CA ALA A 211 -12.68 10.10 -7.54
C ALA A 211 -11.48 10.90 -6.98
N PHE A 212 -10.39 10.91 -7.75
CA PHE A 212 -9.20 11.69 -7.49
C PHE A 212 -8.70 12.27 -8.81
N THR A 213 -8.35 13.55 -8.82
CA THR A 213 -7.63 14.18 -9.95
C THR A 213 -6.56 15.13 -9.44
N GLU A 214 -5.57 15.40 -10.30
CA GLU A 214 -4.47 16.33 -10.04
C GLU A 214 -4.53 17.48 -11.04
N LEU A 215 -4.40 18.70 -10.53
CA LEU A 215 -4.44 19.93 -11.33
C LEU A 215 -3.18 20.76 -11.09
N GLN A 216 -2.51 21.11 -12.17
CA GLN A 216 -1.39 22.03 -12.16
C GLN A 216 -1.90 23.46 -12.35
N THR A 217 -1.73 24.31 -11.33
CA THR A 217 -2.16 25.73 -11.40
C THR A 217 -1.50 26.42 -12.59
N GLY A 218 -2.32 27.11 -13.40
CA GLY A 218 -1.89 27.82 -14.61
C GLY A 218 -1.83 26.94 -15.88
N GLU A 219 -2.15 25.64 -15.78
CA GLU A 219 -2.21 24.72 -16.92
C GLU A 219 -3.66 24.32 -17.27
N LYS A 220 -3.87 23.09 -17.77
CA LYS A 220 -5.17 22.59 -18.25
C LYS A 220 -6.18 22.49 -17.12
N THR A 221 -7.42 22.81 -17.45
CA THR A 221 -8.61 22.51 -16.64
C THR A 221 -8.97 21.03 -16.76
N ASP A 222 -9.65 20.50 -15.74
CA ASP A 222 -10.20 19.14 -15.74
C ASP A 222 -11.70 19.16 -15.42
N THR A 223 -12.42 18.08 -15.70
CA THR A 223 -13.88 18.02 -15.52
C THR A 223 -14.27 16.88 -14.59
N LEU A 224 -15.08 17.18 -13.57
CA LEU A 224 -15.79 16.20 -12.78
C LEU A 224 -17.14 15.88 -13.41
N PHE A 225 -17.40 14.58 -13.55
CA PHE A 225 -18.64 14.01 -14.04
C PHE A 225 -19.43 13.46 -12.86
N PHE A 226 -20.74 13.67 -12.85
CA PHE A 226 -21.62 13.05 -11.87
C PHE A 226 -22.53 12.01 -12.52
N GLY A 227 -23.01 11.07 -11.73
CA GLY A 227 -24.05 10.13 -12.13
C GLY A 227 -24.89 9.72 -10.95
N ILE A 228 -26.20 9.69 -11.12
CA ILE A 228 -27.16 9.27 -10.09
C ILE A 228 -27.72 7.92 -10.51
N ASN A 229 -27.75 6.96 -9.58
CA ASN A 229 -28.20 5.61 -9.89
C ASN A 229 -29.20 5.08 -8.86
N ARG A 230 -30.20 4.34 -9.33
CA ARG A 230 -30.92 3.33 -8.53
C ARG A 230 -30.05 2.10 -8.35
N PHE A 231 -30.45 1.26 -7.39
CA PHE A 231 -29.74 0.03 -7.08
C PHE A 231 -29.56 -0.84 -8.33
N GLY A 232 -28.39 -1.47 -8.47
CA GLY A 232 -28.04 -2.26 -9.65
C GLY A 232 -27.43 -1.44 -10.81
N ASN A 233 -26.96 -0.22 -10.55
CA ASN A 233 -26.36 0.70 -11.52
C ASN A 233 -27.31 1.20 -12.60
N ILE A 234 -28.58 1.43 -12.26
CA ILE A 234 -29.55 1.92 -13.22
C ILE A 234 -29.53 3.45 -13.19
N PRO A 235 -29.10 4.11 -14.28
CA PRO A 235 -28.98 5.57 -14.30
C PRO A 235 -30.33 6.24 -14.15
N VAL A 236 -30.37 7.35 -13.42
CA VAL A 236 -31.51 8.26 -13.38
C VAL A 236 -31.06 9.68 -13.70
N GLU A 237 -31.92 10.42 -14.39
CA GLU A 237 -31.69 11.85 -14.59
C GLU A 237 -31.92 12.61 -13.28
N GLY A 238 -31.12 13.65 -13.08
CA GLY A 238 -31.26 14.51 -11.92
C GLY A 238 -30.27 15.66 -11.97
N SER A 239 -30.48 16.64 -11.10
CA SER A 239 -29.62 17.80 -10.95
C SER A 239 -28.91 17.76 -9.60
N ILE A 240 -27.70 18.30 -9.56
CA ILE A 240 -26.90 18.40 -8.36
C ILE A 240 -26.35 19.81 -8.21
N ASP A 241 -25.91 20.10 -6.99
CA ASP A 241 -25.10 21.26 -6.67
C ASP A 241 -23.68 20.83 -6.31
N TRP A 242 -22.72 21.55 -6.87
CA TRP A 242 -21.31 21.38 -6.56
C TRP A 242 -20.92 22.29 -5.40
N TYR A 243 -20.15 21.75 -4.47
CA TYR A 243 -19.73 22.45 -3.27
C TYR A 243 -18.23 22.27 -3.04
N ILE A 244 -17.60 23.36 -2.60
CA ILE A 244 -16.23 23.43 -2.08
C ILE A 244 -16.28 24.26 -0.80
N SER A 245 -15.41 23.96 0.16
CA SER A 245 -15.32 24.75 1.38
C SER A 245 -14.88 26.19 1.07
N PRO A 246 -15.32 27.20 1.85
CA PRO A 246 -14.83 28.57 1.70
C PRO A 246 -13.31 28.71 1.83
N GLU A 247 -12.68 27.88 2.67
CA GLU A 247 -11.24 27.86 2.89
C GLU A 247 -10.47 27.37 1.66
N ASP A 248 -11.05 26.39 0.93
CA ASP A 248 -10.44 25.81 -0.26
C ASP A 248 -10.73 26.61 -1.55
N ALA A 249 -11.74 27.47 -1.56
CA ALA A 249 -12.16 28.25 -2.73
C ALA A 249 -11.06 29.19 -3.28
N GLN A 250 -10.04 29.51 -2.48
CA GLN A 250 -8.87 30.25 -2.94
C GLN A 250 -7.91 29.41 -3.81
N PHE A 251 -7.93 28.09 -3.68
CA PHE A 251 -7.03 27.17 -4.38
C PHE A 251 -7.67 26.51 -5.61
N LEU A 252 -9.00 26.46 -5.67
CA LEU A 252 -9.73 25.79 -6.74
C LEU A 252 -11.03 26.54 -7.08
N SER A 253 -11.22 26.85 -8.35
CA SER A 253 -12.45 27.41 -8.90
C SER A 253 -13.32 26.32 -9.51
N LEU A 254 -14.63 26.41 -9.29
CA LEU A 254 -15.64 25.51 -9.82
C LEU A 254 -16.52 26.23 -10.84
N ARG A 255 -16.70 25.66 -12.04
CA ARG A 255 -17.65 26.16 -13.03
C ARG A 255 -18.58 25.06 -13.51
N ARG A 256 -19.87 25.18 -13.17
CA ARG A 256 -20.92 24.27 -13.63
C ARG A 256 -21.12 24.38 -15.15
N LEU A 257 -21.15 23.23 -15.82
CA LEU A 257 -21.42 23.09 -17.24
C LEU A 257 -22.93 22.88 -17.48
N ARG A 258 -23.38 23.07 -18.74
CA ARG A 258 -24.81 22.95 -19.11
C ARG A 258 -25.40 21.57 -18.80
N ASN A 259 -24.59 20.52 -18.89
CA ASN A 259 -24.99 19.14 -18.57
C ASN A 259 -24.91 18.81 -17.07
N GLY A 260 -24.62 19.79 -16.21
CA GLY A 260 -24.50 19.61 -14.76
C GLY A 260 -23.12 19.17 -14.25
N ASN A 261 -22.19 18.77 -15.13
CA ASN A 261 -20.80 18.47 -14.76
C ASN A 261 -20.06 19.72 -14.26
N CYS A 262 -18.91 19.55 -13.61
CA CYS A 262 -18.13 20.67 -13.09
C CYS A 262 -16.76 20.76 -13.76
N LEU A 263 -16.45 21.91 -14.36
CA LEU A 263 -15.10 22.24 -14.78
C LEU A 263 -14.32 22.78 -13.57
N LEU A 264 -13.08 22.34 -13.44
CA LEU A 264 -12.14 22.69 -12.38
C LEU A 264 -11.00 23.53 -12.94
N GLU A 265 -10.61 24.57 -12.20
CA GLU A 265 -9.45 25.40 -12.51
C GLU A 265 -8.63 25.67 -11.24
N GLY A 266 -7.36 25.28 -11.26
CA GLY A 266 -6.46 25.45 -10.12
C GLY A 266 -5.96 26.89 -9.98
N SER A 267 -5.91 27.39 -8.75
CA SER A 267 -5.44 28.73 -8.38
C SER A 267 -4.47 28.71 -7.18
N ASN A 268 -3.70 27.64 -7.03
CA ASN A 268 -2.71 27.51 -5.96
C ASN A 268 -1.38 28.20 -6.33
N TYR A 269 -1.09 29.33 -5.69
CA TYR A 269 0.17 30.08 -5.87
C TYR A 269 1.12 29.98 -4.68
N SER A 270 0.77 29.16 -3.68
CA SER A 270 1.63 28.86 -2.52
C SER A 270 2.77 27.91 -2.91
N ASP A 271 3.58 27.50 -1.95
CA ASP A 271 4.65 26.51 -2.16
C ASP A 271 4.21 25.08 -1.74
N GLU A 272 2.99 24.93 -1.24
CA GLU A 272 2.45 23.66 -0.76
C GLU A 272 1.41 23.09 -1.71
N ILE A 273 1.37 21.75 -1.79
CA ILE A 273 0.28 21.04 -2.45
C ILE A 273 -0.98 21.18 -1.59
N ARG A 274 -2.13 21.41 -2.22
CA ARG A 274 -3.43 21.46 -1.55
C ARG A 274 -4.29 20.29 -1.99
N HIS A 275 -4.93 19.61 -1.05
CA HIS A 275 -5.93 18.59 -1.35
C HIS A 275 -7.30 19.20 -1.04
N VAL A 276 -8.08 19.42 -2.09
CA VAL A 276 -9.38 20.09 -2.01
C VAL A 276 -10.47 19.05 -2.20
N MET A 277 -11.45 19.03 -1.28
CA MET A 277 -12.62 18.18 -1.43
C MET A 277 -13.70 18.91 -2.25
N VAL A 278 -14.09 18.32 -3.38
CA VAL A 278 -15.23 18.80 -4.17
C VAL A 278 -16.39 17.84 -3.99
N GLU A 279 -17.50 18.33 -3.46
CA GLU A 279 -18.70 17.53 -3.21
C GLU A 279 -19.79 17.81 -4.24
N ALA A 280 -20.44 16.74 -4.69
CA ALA A 280 -21.72 16.79 -5.39
C ALA A 280 -22.85 16.51 -4.38
N ARG A 281 -23.90 17.33 -4.42
CA ARG A 281 -25.05 17.26 -3.51
C ARG A 281 -26.35 17.14 -4.29
N HIS A 282 -27.13 16.11 -4.00
CA HIS A 282 -28.50 15.96 -4.51
C HIS A 282 -29.51 16.34 -3.42
N SER A 283 -30.71 16.80 -3.82
CA SER A 283 -31.79 17.20 -2.92
C SER A 283 -32.27 16.05 -2.02
N SER A 284 -32.26 14.82 -2.52
CA SER A 284 -32.66 13.63 -1.72
C SER A 284 -31.74 13.31 -0.55
N GLY A 285 -30.59 13.98 -0.44
CA GLY A 285 -29.57 13.71 0.57
C GLY A 285 -28.41 12.85 0.09
N LEU A 286 -28.42 12.37 -1.16
CA LEU A 286 -27.25 11.72 -1.76
C LEU A 286 -26.06 12.69 -1.82
N ARG A 287 -24.86 12.13 -1.64
CA ARG A 287 -23.58 12.83 -1.70
C ARG A 287 -22.62 12.00 -2.55
N GLY A 288 -21.83 12.69 -3.36
CA GLY A 288 -20.66 12.14 -4.04
C GLY A 288 -19.51 13.12 -3.90
N ALA A 289 -18.28 12.66 -4.09
CA ALA A 289 -17.12 13.51 -3.86
C ALA A 289 -15.93 13.14 -4.75
N SER A 290 -15.04 14.11 -4.95
CA SER A 290 -13.73 13.93 -5.55
C SER A 290 -12.69 14.69 -4.74
N VAL A 291 -11.53 14.09 -4.54
CA VAL A 291 -10.36 14.76 -4.01
C VAL A 291 -9.55 15.36 -5.16
N VAL A 292 -9.34 16.66 -5.15
CA VAL A 292 -8.56 17.37 -6.15
C VAL A 292 -7.22 17.78 -5.55
N LYS A 293 -6.13 17.19 -6.02
CA LYS A 293 -4.77 17.59 -5.66
C LYS A 293 -4.36 18.79 -6.52
N VAL A 294 -4.39 19.98 -5.95
CA VAL A 294 -4.02 21.22 -6.62
C VAL A 294 -2.54 21.51 -6.40
N LEU A 295 -1.74 21.28 -7.43
CA LEU A 295 -0.32 21.60 -7.46
C LEU A 295 -0.10 23.11 -7.63
N PRO A 296 0.91 23.68 -6.95
CA PRO A 296 1.25 25.09 -7.09
C PRO A 296 1.83 25.38 -8.47
N SER A 297 1.63 26.59 -9.01
CA SER A 297 2.15 26.91 -10.35
C SER A 297 3.66 26.67 -10.49
N ILE A 298 4.05 26.10 -11.63
CA ILE A 298 5.45 25.80 -11.94
C ILE A 298 6.20 27.12 -12.18
N LEU A 299 7.35 27.25 -11.52
CA LEU A 299 8.31 28.33 -11.70
C LEU A 299 9.59 27.80 -12.38
N PRO A 300 10.39 28.69 -13.00
CA PRO A 300 11.69 28.31 -13.56
C PRO A 300 12.59 27.64 -12.50
N ALA A 301 13.43 26.70 -12.95
CA ALA A 301 14.46 26.12 -12.10
C ALA A 301 15.41 27.21 -11.55
N PRO A 302 15.90 27.08 -10.30
CA PRO A 302 16.83 28.04 -9.74
C PRO A 302 18.16 28.01 -10.49
N ARG A 303 18.80 29.18 -10.63
CA ARG A 303 20.11 29.32 -11.30
C ARG A 303 21.24 29.23 -10.29
N PHE A 304 22.38 28.68 -10.70
CA PHE A 304 23.60 28.72 -9.90
C PHE A 304 24.07 30.16 -9.67
N THR A 305 24.36 30.49 -8.42
CA THR A 305 25.09 31.70 -8.01
C THR A 305 26.55 31.37 -7.68
N ALA A 306 26.84 30.11 -7.36
CA ALA A 306 28.18 29.54 -7.33
C ALA A 306 28.11 28.13 -7.94
N TYR A 307 29.06 27.78 -8.81
CA TYR A 307 29.08 26.49 -9.48
C TYR A 307 29.49 25.36 -8.52
N PRO A 308 29.12 24.10 -8.83
CA PRO A 308 29.48 22.93 -8.01
C PRO A 308 30.97 22.68 -7.89
N GLU A 309 31.40 22.39 -6.66
CA GLU A 309 32.76 21.98 -6.29
C GLU A 309 32.70 20.77 -5.35
N LEU A 310 33.71 19.90 -5.43
CA LEU A 310 33.90 18.77 -4.53
C LEU A 310 35.05 19.09 -3.57
N SER A 311 34.85 18.83 -2.28
CA SER A 311 35.93 18.92 -1.30
C SER A 311 36.97 17.81 -1.51
N ALA A 312 38.16 18.00 -0.95
CA ALA A 312 39.03 16.87 -0.66
C ALA A 312 38.33 15.91 0.32
N PRO A 313 38.66 14.61 0.31
CA PRO A 313 38.23 13.67 1.34
C PRO A 313 38.61 14.16 2.73
N ASP A 314 37.65 14.14 3.65
CA ASP A 314 37.84 14.48 5.06
C ASP A 314 37.05 13.49 5.92
N GLN A 315 37.75 12.73 6.77
CA GLN A 315 37.17 11.67 7.61
C GLN A 315 36.27 10.69 6.82
N GLY A 316 36.69 10.29 5.62
CA GLY A 316 35.92 9.38 4.77
C GLY A 316 34.69 9.99 4.11
N ILE A 317 34.58 11.32 4.05
CA ILE A 317 33.45 12.00 3.42
C ILE A 317 33.95 13.00 2.36
N ILE A 318 33.27 13.03 1.21
CA ILE A 318 33.38 14.11 0.24
C ILE A 318 32.13 14.97 0.29
N LYS A 319 32.32 16.29 0.33
CA LYS A 319 31.25 17.28 0.36
C LYS A 319 31.09 17.92 -1.01
N LEU A 320 29.85 18.00 -1.47
CA LEU A 320 29.44 18.77 -2.63
C LEU A 320 28.96 20.15 -2.17
N THR A 321 29.56 21.21 -2.70
CA THR A 321 29.17 22.59 -2.40
C THR A 321 28.76 23.32 -3.68
N TYR A 322 27.62 24.01 -3.63
CA TYR A 322 27.20 24.96 -4.65
C TYR A 322 26.20 25.95 -4.02
N SER A 323 25.86 27.02 -4.75
CA SER A 323 24.80 27.95 -4.32
C SER A 323 23.80 28.19 -5.45
N LEU A 324 22.53 28.29 -5.08
CA LEU A 324 21.41 28.53 -5.99
C LEU A 324 20.68 29.81 -5.62
N ASN A 325 20.16 30.53 -6.63
CA ASN A 325 19.18 31.59 -6.42
C ASN A 325 17.80 30.98 -6.11
N LEU A 326 17.58 30.62 -4.85
CA LEU A 326 16.36 29.99 -4.37
C LEU A 326 15.31 30.98 -3.87
N ARG A 327 15.66 32.27 -3.79
CA ARG A 327 14.92 33.29 -3.04
C ARG A 327 14.68 32.82 -1.60
N ASN A 328 13.44 32.49 -1.24
CA ASN A 328 13.05 32.05 0.10
C ASN A 328 12.73 30.54 0.16
N ARG A 329 13.10 29.75 -0.86
CA ARG A 329 12.81 28.31 -0.94
C ARG A 329 14.00 27.46 -0.50
N ALA A 330 13.72 26.24 -0.08
CA ALA A 330 14.74 25.22 0.14
C ALA A 330 15.27 24.67 -1.20
N ASP A 331 16.51 24.20 -1.15
CA ASP A 331 17.13 23.46 -2.25
C ASP A 331 16.57 22.03 -2.29
N HIS A 332 15.90 21.69 -3.38
CA HIS A 332 15.37 20.34 -3.64
C HIS A 332 16.01 19.72 -4.88
N SER A 333 17.24 20.14 -5.21
CA SER A 333 18.04 19.63 -6.34
C SER A 333 18.18 18.12 -6.29
N LEU A 334 18.19 17.51 -7.47
CA LEU A 334 18.48 16.09 -7.61
C LEU A 334 19.98 15.93 -7.79
N VAL A 335 20.64 15.37 -6.78
CA VAL A 335 22.07 15.03 -6.83
C VAL A 335 22.18 13.53 -7.09
N THR A 336 23.01 13.15 -8.06
CA THR A 336 23.42 11.75 -8.26
C THR A 336 24.94 11.68 -8.21
N TRP A 337 25.46 10.84 -7.32
CA TRP A 337 26.87 10.50 -7.20
C TRP A 337 27.19 9.29 -8.06
N TYR A 338 28.34 9.35 -8.72
CA TYR A 338 28.85 8.30 -9.57
C TYR A 338 30.28 7.96 -9.22
N ARG A 339 30.64 6.68 -9.40
CA ARG A 339 32.02 6.27 -9.60
C ARG A 339 32.36 6.29 -11.08
N CYS A 340 33.52 6.84 -11.40
CA CYS A 340 34.00 7.07 -12.76
C CYS A 340 35.41 6.52 -12.92
N LYS A 341 35.76 6.16 -14.15
CA LYS A 341 37.07 5.57 -14.49
C LYS A 341 38.17 6.61 -14.64
N ASP A 342 37.81 7.85 -14.95
CA ASP A 342 38.73 8.96 -15.13
C ASP A 342 38.17 10.28 -14.57
N ALA A 343 39.03 11.29 -14.46
CA ALA A 343 38.67 12.64 -14.00
C ALA A 343 37.71 13.39 -14.94
N GLN A 344 37.40 12.83 -16.11
CA GLN A 344 36.43 13.38 -17.06
C GLN A 344 35.04 12.77 -16.90
N GLY A 345 34.85 11.86 -15.95
CA GLY A 345 33.55 11.27 -15.65
C GLY A 345 33.12 10.14 -16.58
N LYS A 346 34.06 9.49 -17.29
CA LYS A 346 33.70 8.37 -18.18
C LYS A 346 33.31 7.11 -17.43
N GLU A 347 32.46 6.31 -18.09
CA GLU A 347 31.94 5.03 -17.58
C GLU A 347 31.26 5.18 -16.20
N ALA A 348 30.56 6.30 -15.99
CA ALA A 348 29.92 6.66 -14.73
C ALA A 348 28.84 5.66 -14.30
N ILE A 349 28.99 5.08 -13.11
CA ILE A 349 27.99 4.18 -12.48
C ILE A 349 27.44 4.86 -11.23
N PRO A 350 26.10 5.02 -11.12
CA PRO A 350 25.49 5.69 -9.97
C PRO A 350 25.69 4.87 -8.70
N VAL A 351 25.98 5.56 -7.59
CA VAL A 351 26.27 4.95 -6.28
C VAL A 351 25.47 5.59 -5.14
N ALA A 352 25.01 6.84 -5.29
CA ALA A 352 24.07 7.46 -4.37
C ALA A 352 23.19 8.49 -5.10
N VAL A 353 21.97 8.69 -4.62
CA VAL A 353 20.97 9.59 -5.20
C VAL A 353 20.19 10.35 -4.13
N SER A 354 19.80 11.59 -4.44
CA SER A 354 18.86 12.35 -3.62
C SER A 354 17.48 11.70 -3.56
N ARG A 355 16.88 11.67 -2.37
CA ARG A 355 15.47 11.30 -2.15
C ARG A 355 14.77 12.33 -1.28
N LEU A 356 13.44 12.25 -1.23
CA LEU A 356 12.61 13.02 -0.30
C LEU A 356 12.81 14.55 -0.40
N ASN A 357 13.15 15.06 -1.59
CA ASN A 357 13.50 16.46 -1.82
C ASN A 357 14.71 16.96 -0.99
N GLN A 358 15.59 16.06 -0.56
CA GLN A 358 16.82 16.38 0.15
C GLN A 358 18.01 16.10 -0.78
N PRO A 359 18.76 17.14 -1.20
CA PRO A 359 19.96 16.97 -2.01
C PRO A 359 21.03 16.15 -1.26
N GLU A 360 21.70 15.26 -1.97
CA GLU A 360 22.72 14.37 -1.39
C GLU A 360 24.06 15.12 -1.36
N TYR A 361 24.24 16.04 -0.40
CA TYR A 361 25.44 16.89 -0.36
C TYR A 361 26.71 16.16 0.10
N ASN A 362 26.57 15.04 0.81
CA ASN A 362 27.70 14.30 1.37
C ASN A 362 27.73 12.91 0.76
N TYR A 363 28.92 12.45 0.41
CA TYR A 363 29.16 11.08 -0.02
C TYR A 363 30.16 10.41 0.92
N SER A 364 29.73 9.34 1.58
CA SER A 364 30.57 8.52 2.46
C SER A 364 31.36 7.51 1.64
N LEU A 365 32.68 7.53 1.80
CA LEU A 365 33.62 6.66 1.10
C LEU A 365 33.66 5.26 1.75
N SER A 366 33.80 4.25 0.90
CA SER A 366 33.96 2.85 1.24
C SER A 366 35.18 2.26 0.53
N ALA A 367 35.60 1.05 0.94
CA ALA A 367 36.68 0.34 0.24
C ALA A 367 36.40 0.11 -1.27
N GLY A 368 35.13 0.12 -1.69
CA GLY A 368 34.74 0.01 -3.10
C GLY A 368 35.00 1.26 -3.94
N ASP A 369 35.30 2.40 -3.32
CA ASP A 369 35.59 3.67 -4.00
C ASP A 369 37.06 3.79 -4.42
N VAL A 370 37.95 3.04 -3.79
CA VAL A 370 39.40 3.10 -4.03
C VAL A 370 39.72 2.84 -5.51
N GLY A 371 40.49 3.75 -6.11
CA GLY A 371 40.88 3.71 -7.52
C GLY A 371 39.88 4.34 -8.49
N PHE A 372 38.70 4.76 -8.03
CA PHE A 372 37.72 5.48 -8.84
C PHE A 372 37.81 6.99 -8.63
N TYR A 373 37.44 7.74 -9.67
CA TYR A 373 37.10 9.15 -9.55
C TYR A 373 35.63 9.28 -9.15
N LEU A 374 35.28 10.33 -8.41
CA LEU A 374 33.89 10.61 -8.06
C LEU A 374 33.33 11.74 -8.92
N GLN A 375 32.07 11.61 -9.32
CA GLN A 375 31.33 12.65 -10.03
C GLN A 375 30.01 12.92 -9.31
N ALA A 376 29.68 14.19 -9.11
CA ALA A 376 28.34 14.61 -8.73
C ALA A 376 27.65 15.27 -9.94
N LYS A 377 26.42 14.82 -10.25
CA LYS A 377 25.51 15.47 -11.21
C LYS A 377 24.40 16.15 -10.44
N ILE A 378 24.19 17.44 -10.67
CA ILE A 378 23.23 18.28 -9.97
C ILE A 378 22.21 18.80 -10.97
N GLU A 379 20.94 18.45 -10.79
CA GLU A 379 19.82 19.05 -11.51
C GLU A 379 19.12 20.06 -10.57
N PRO A 380 19.33 21.38 -10.76
CA PRO A 380 18.90 22.39 -9.81
C PRO A 380 17.38 22.43 -9.72
N LYS A 381 16.85 22.38 -8.50
CA LYS A 381 15.40 22.33 -8.26
C LYS A 381 15.02 22.95 -6.92
N HIS A 382 13.81 23.50 -6.86
CA HIS A 382 13.13 23.84 -5.62
C HIS A 382 11.70 23.27 -5.65
N ILE A 383 10.93 23.43 -4.58
CA ILE A 383 9.58 22.84 -4.44
C ILE A 383 8.60 23.12 -5.60
N ARG A 384 8.74 24.25 -6.32
CA ARG A 384 7.88 24.66 -7.45
C ARG A 384 8.50 24.56 -8.83
N SER A 385 9.65 23.92 -8.99
CA SER A 385 10.28 23.81 -10.32
C SER A 385 10.40 22.35 -10.72
N LEU A 386 10.35 22.12 -12.03
CA LEU A 386 10.96 20.93 -12.60
C LEU A 386 12.49 21.01 -12.43
N PRO A 387 13.19 19.86 -12.48
CA PRO A 387 14.65 19.85 -12.50
C PRO A 387 15.18 20.70 -13.68
N GLY A 388 16.14 21.57 -13.40
CA GLY A 388 16.83 22.38 -14.41
C GLY A 388 17.90 21.60 -15.17
N THR A 389 18.61 22.30 -16.06
CA THR A 389 19.73 21.72 -16.82
C THR A 389 20.80 21.17 -15.87
N PRO A 390 21.26 19.92 -16.05
CA PRO A 390 22.26 19.32 -15.18
C PRO A 390 23.62 20.01 -15.30
N VAL A 391 24.32 20.12 -14.15
CA VAL A 391 25.73 20.49 -14.06
C VAL A 391 26.48 19.37 -13.36
N THR A 392 27.65 19.00 -13.88
CA THR A 392 28.50 17.93 -13.34
C THR A 392 29.82 18.48 -12.83
N VAL A 393 30.31 17.93 -11.73
CA VAL A 393 31.66 18.15 -11.21
C VAL A 393 32.31 16.80 -10.91
N CYS A 394 33.58 16.65 -11.27
CA CYS A 394 34.37 15.43 -11.04
C CYS A 394 35.52 15.72 -10.08
N SER A 395 35.94 14.71 -9.32
CA SER A 395 37.20 14.76 -8.58
C SER A 395 38.37 14.82 -9.55
N THR A 396 39.42 15.53 -9.18
CA THR A 396 40.63 15.65 -10.01
C THR A 396 41.57 14.45 -9.84
N GLU A 397 41.46 13.76 -8.71
CA GLU A 397 42.26 12.59 -8.33
C GLU A 397 41.32 11.41 -7.99
N PRO A 398 41.80 10.16 -8.15
CA PRO A 398 41.07 8.98 -7.72
C PRO A 398 41.15 8.82 -6.20
N ILE A 399 40.15 8.16 -5.62
CA ILE A 399 40.11 7.86 -4.18
C ILE A 399 41.24 6.88 -3.83
N THR A 400 41.95 7.18 -2.75
CA THR A 400 43.06 6.38 -2.23
C THR A 400 42.61 5.57 -1.00
N LYS A 401 43.49 4.70 -0.49
CA LYS A 401 43.16 3.88 0.69
C LYS A 401 43.14 4.74 1.96
N GLU A 402 43.97 5.77 1.99
CA GLU A 402 44.13 6.73 3.09
C GLU A 402 42.89 7.61 3.27
N ASP A 403 42.09 7.77 2.21
CA ASP A 403 40.83 8.51 2.24
C ASP A 403 39.70 7.74 2.95
N ILE A 404 39.84 6.43 3.15
CA ILE A 404 38.80 5.57 3.70
C ILE A 404 38.90 5.52 5.23
N LEU A 405 37.85 5.99 5.92
CA LEU A 405 37.81 5.98 7.39
C LEU A 405 37.74 4.55 7.97
N ASN A 406 36.89 3.70 7.39
CA ASN A 406 36.73 2.32 7.82
C ASN A 406 36.71 1.37 6.61
N PRO A 407 37.86 0.79 6.22
CA PRO A 407 37.94 -0.10 5.06
C PRO A 407 37.24 -1.44 5.28
N ASN A 408 36.88 -1.77 6.52
CA ASN A 408 36.25 -3.04 6.89
C ASN A 408 34.72 -2.96 7.01
N LEU A 409 34.12 -1.81 6.69
CA LEU A 409 32.68 -1.58 6.77
C LEU A 409 32.15 -1.10 5.42
N ILE A 410 31.12 -1.78 4.92
CA ILE A 410 30.29 -1.30 3.81
C ILE A 410 28.90 -1.02 4.39
N THR A 411 28.54 0.25 4.48
CA THR A 411 27.20 0.68 4.87
C THR A 411 26.43 1.08 3.63
N THR A 412 25.26 0.47 3.44
CA THR A 412 24.30 0.84 2.41
C THR A 412 23.06 1.39 3.09
N ASP A 413 22.91 2.72 3.03
CA ASP A 413 21.65 3.39 3.33
C ASP A 413 20.73 3.24 2.11
N PHE A 414 19.65 2.49 2.26
CA PHE A 414 18.74 2.26 1.14
C PHE A 414 17.89 3.49 0.80
N GLN A 415 17.92 4.55 1.61
CA GLN A 415 17.34 5.84 1.25
C GLN A 415 18.04 6.44 0.03
N ASN A 416 19.35 6.60 0.08
CA ASN A 416 20.10 7.22 -1.02
C ASN A 416 20.58 6.20 -2.07
N PHE A 417 20.21 4.93 -1.95
CA PHE A 417 20.64 3.90 -2.89
C PHE A 417 19.98 4.03 -4.30
N PRO A 418 20.73 3.90 -5.40
CA PRO A 418 20.18 3.89 -6.75
C PRO A 418 19.31 2.65 -7.04
N ASP A 419 18.09 2.87 -7.55
CA ASP A 419 17.16 1.79 -7.97
C ASP A 419 17.31 1.37 -9.44
N ASN A 420 18.27 1.96 -10.16
CA ASN A 420 18.52 1.63 -11.55
C ASN A 420 19.04 0.19 -11.69
N THR A 421 18.54 -0.53 -12.70
CA THR A 421 19.05 -1.86 -13.04
C THR A 421 20.54 -1.79 -13.39
N GLN A 422 21.36 -2.53 -12.65
CA GLN A 422 22.79 -2.72 -12.91
C GLN A 422 23.10 -4.22 -12.82
N LYS A 423 23.28 -4.89 -13.96
CA LYS A 423 23.44 -6.35 -14.01
C LYS A 423 24.89 -6.83 -13.93
N GLN A 424 25.85 -5.92 -14.07
CA GLN A 424 27.25 -6.28 -14.08
C GLN A 424 27.72 -6.66 -12.66
N LEU A 425 28.52 -7.71 -12.57
CA LEU A 425 29.21 -8.13 -11.35
C LEU A 425 30.57 -7.41 -11.31
N LEU A 426 30.58 -6.20 -10.74
CA LEU A 426 31.77 -5.36 -10.66
C LEU A 426 32.31 -5.32 -9.22
N PRO A 427 33.62 -5.52 -8.99
CA PRO A 427 34.19 -5.40 -7.65
C PRO A 427 33.93 -4.02 -7.04
N GLY A 428 33.48 -4.01 -5.78
CA GLY A 428 33.09 -2.81 -5.05
C GLY A 428 31.68 -2.31 -5.31
N PHE A 429 30.91 -2.92 -6.23
CA PHE A 429 29.57 -2.47 -6.60
C PHE A 429 28.46 -3.45 -6.20
N TRP A 430 27.26 -2.89 -6.15
CA TRP A 430 26.01 -3.64 -6.09
C TRP A 430 25.51 -3.99 -7.49
N THR A 431 25.17 -5.26 -7.69
CA THR A 431 24.29 -5.71 -8.76
C THR A 431 22.85 -5.52 -8.31
N VAL A 432 22.04 -4.84 -9.13
CA VAL A 432 20.63 -4.52 -8.89
C VAL A 432 19.81 -5.13 -10.01
N ASP A 433 19.20 -6.29 -9.75
CA ASP A 433 18.49 -7.05 -10.77
C ASP A 433 17.32 -7.88 -10.22
N ALA A 434 16.86 -8.84 -11.02
CA ALA A 434 15.94 -9.88 -10.57
C ALA A 434 16.38 -11.22 -11.15
N TYR A 435 16.23 -12.26 -10.34
CA TYR A 435 16.62 -13.63 -10.63
C TYR A 435 15.54 -14.60 -10.13
N LYS A 436 15.35 -15.72 -10.83
CA LYS A 436 14.45 -16.80 -10.42
C LYS A 436 15.29 -17.97 -9.89
N PRO A 437 15.34 -18.19 -8.57
CA PRO A 437 16.05 -19.31 -7.98
C PRO A 437 15.46 -20.66 -8.39
N ALA A 438 16.33 -21.67 -8.53
CA ALA A 438 15.97 -23.00 -9.04
C ALA A 438 14.95 -23.73 -8.13
N ASP A 439 15.04 -23.55 -6.82
CA ASP A 439 14.10 -24.08 -5.82
C ASP A 439 12.69 -23.48 -5.92
N THR A 440 12.48 -22.47 -6.76
CA THR A 440 11.15 -21.89 -7.05
C THR A 440 10.59 -22.29 -8.41
N GLU A 441 11.24 -23.22 -9.12
CA GLU A 441 10.88 -23.62 -10.49
C GLU A 441 9.43 -24.09 -10.60
N ALA A 442 8.93 -24.84 -9.61
CA ALA A 442 7.57 -25.36 -9.55
C ALA A 442 6.47 -24.27 -9.53
N TYR A 443 6.82 -23.02 -9.22
CA TYR A 443 5.87 -21.91 -9.14
C TYR A 443 5.84 -21.09 -10.43
N ASN A 444 4.62 -20.76 -10.88
CA ASN A 444 4.39 -20.02 -12.13
C ASN A 444 4.67 -18.52 -11.99
N TRP A 445 5.94 -18.13 -12.12
CA TRP A 445 6.38 -16.75 -12.24
C TRP A 445 7.73 -16.67 -12.99
N ARG A 446 8.11 -15.47 -13.43
CA ARG A 446 9.37 -15.19 -14.13
C ARG A 446 10.03 -13.96 -13.52
N ALA A 447 11.36 -13.95 -13.49
CA ALA A 447 12.11 -12.78 -13.07
C ALA A 447 12.10 -11.70 -14.16
N ASN A 448 11.98 -10.45 -13.74
CA ASN A 448 12.09 -9.29 -14.61
C ASN A 448 12.97 -8.24 -13.93
N SER A 449 14.15 -7.98 -14.50
CA SER A 449 15.08 -7.02 -13.89
C SER A 449 14.65 -5.57 -14.07
N LYS A 450 13.70 -5.27 -14.99
CA LYS A 450 13.22 -3.91 -15.21
C LYS A 450 12.41 -3.46 -13.99
N ASN A 451 12.86 -2.39 -13.33
CA ASN A 451 12.25 -1.87 -12.11
C ASN A 451 12.11 -2.96 -11.03
N ALA A 452 13.12 -3.83 -10.90
CA ALA A 452 13.13 -4.89 -9.90
C ALA A 452 13.08 -4.33 -8.47
N TRP A 453 13.62 -3.12 -8.28
CA TRP A 453 13.57 -2.35 -7.06
C TRP A 453 13.07 -0.93 -7.34
N PHE A 454 12.56 -0.27 -6.32
CA PHE A 454 12.22 1.15 -6.34
C PHE A 454 12.26 1.72 -4.92
N TYR A 455 12.55 3.01 -4.80
CA TYR A 455 12.33 3.73 -3.55
C TYR A 455 10.93 4.36 -3.54
N GLY A 456 10.10 4.09 -2.53
CA GLY A 456 8.73 4.60 -2.50
C GLY A 456 7.97 4.32 -1.22
N SER A 457 6.69 4.72 -1.20
CA SER A 457 5.81 4.50 -0.05
C SER A 457 5.47 3.03 0.12
N ALA A 458 5.60 2.54 1.35
CA ALA A 458 5.20 1.20 1.72
C ALA A 458 3.68 1.07 1.97
N GLN A 459 3.23 -0.17 2.15
CA GLN A 459 1.83 -0.50 2.43
C GLN A 459 1.74 -1.42 3.64
N GLY A 460 0.57 -1.42 4.30
CA GLY A 460 0.27 -2.38 5.37
C GLY A 460 1.14 -2.19 6.62
N GLY A 461 1.93 -3.20 6.96
CA GLY A 461 2.77 -3.24 8.16
C GLY A 461 3.94 -2.25 8.11
N ALA A 462 4.55 -2.08 6.94
CA ALA A 462 5.63 -1.15 6.72
C ALA A 462 5.10 0.29 6.64
N LYS A 463 5.75 1.22 7.36
CA LYS A 463 5.30 2.61 7.48
C LYS A 463 6.31 3.57 6.84
N GLY A 464 5.80 4.56 6.12
CA GLY A 464 6.63 5.59 5.49
C GLY A 464 7.13 5.19 4.10
N THR A 465 8.37 5.57 3.78
CA THR A 465 9.03 5.32 2.50
C THR A 465 10.35 4.58 2.71
N GLY A 466 10.71 3.72 1.76
CA GLY A 466 11.96 2.99 1.79
C GLY A 466 12.18 2.23 0.49
N PHE A 467 13.18 1.37 0.46
CA PHE A 467 13.55 0.62 -0.74
C PHE A 467 12.82 -0.72 -0.79
N LEU A 468 12.04 -0.92 -1.85
CA LEU A 468 11.08 -2.01 -1.98
C LEU A 468 11.35 -2.79 -3.26
N GLN A 469 11.06 -4.07 -3.25
CA GLN A 469 11.04 -4.83 -4.49
C GLN A 469 9.83 -4.44 -5.34
N GLY A 470 10.11 -4.08 -6.59
CA GLY A 470 9.13 -3.79 -7.64
C GLY A 470 8.74 -5.02 -8.46
N GLN A 471 9.47 -6.14 -8.34
CA GLN A 471 9.21 -7.38 -9.06
C GLN A 471 9.47 -8.61 -8.19
N LYS A 472 8.82 -9.74 -8.52
CA LYS A 472 9.19 -11.04 -7.94
C LYS A 472 10.60 -11.43 -8.39
N GLY A 473 11.39 -11.96 -7.46
CA GLY A 473 12.76 -12.35 -7.72
C GLY A 473 13.76 -11.21 -7.64
N ALA A 474 13.36 -10.03 -7.17
CA ALA A 474 14.28 -8.90 -7.02
C ALA A 474 15.49 -9.28 -6.16
N ARG A 475 16.67 -8.89 -6.62
CA ARG A 475 17.94 -9.32 -6.06
C ARG A 475 18.92 -8.16 -5.99
N LEU A 476 19.67 -8.12 -4.90
CA LEU A 476 20.80 -7.23 -4.65
C LEU A 476 22.00 -8.12 -4.33
N LEU A 477 23.13 -7.93 -5.01
CA LEU A 477 24.38 -8.63 -4.70
C LEU A 477 25.52 -7.62 -4.60
N TYR A 478 26.16 -7.55 -3.44
CA TYR A 478 27.40 -6.79 -3.29
C TYR A 478 28.58 -7.68 -3.66
N THR A 479 29.31 -7.29 -4.70
CA THR A 479 30.57 -7.94 -5.07
C THR A 479 31.72 -7.18 -4.41
N PRO A 480 32.47 -7.77 -3.48
CA PRO A 480 33.53 -7.07 -2.78
C PRO A 480 34.70 -6.76 -3.73
N VAL A 481 35.58 -5.84 -3.31
CA VAL A 481 36.89 -5.68 -3.97
C VAL A 481 37.71 -6.97 -3.86
N GLU A 482 38.74 -7.14 -4.69
CA GLU A 482 39.56 -8.34 -4.61
C GLU A 482 40.27 -8.43 -3.25
N GLY A 483 40.16 -9.58 -2.59
CA GLY A 483 40.69 -9.79 -1.26
C GLY A 483 40.36 -11.17 -0.71
N SER A 484 40.90 -11.47 0.48
CA SER A 484 40.57 -12.65 1.26
C SER A 484 39.89 -12.19 2.54
N TYR A 485 38.63 -12.58 2.72
CA TYR A 485 37.80 -12.11 3.82
C TYR A 485 37.68 -13.17 4.90
N GLY A 486 37.97 -12.80 6.14
CA GLY A 486 37.89 -13.66 7.32
C GLY A 486 36.48 -13.74 7.87
N ASN A 487 36.37 -13.47 9.17
CA ASN A 487 35.09 -13.39 9.87
C ASN A 487 34.26 -12.23 9.30
N MET A 488 32.94 -12.41 9.26
CA MET A 488 32.03 -11.48 8.60
C MET A 488 30.75 -11.33 9.40
N GLU A 489 30.18 -10.13 9.39
CA GLU A 489 28.88 -9.83 9.97
C GLU A 489 28.03 -9.03 8.96
N VAL A 490 26.74 -9.35 8.90
CA VAL A 490 25.75 -8.67 8.05
C VAL A 490 24.57 -8.25 8.92
N ASN A 491 24.31 -6.95 8.97
CA ASN A 491 23.19 -6.38 9.74
C ASN A 491 22.19 -5.73 8.79
N ILE A 492 20.90 -6.01 8.99
CA ILE A 492 19.82 -5.46 8.17
C ILE A 492 18.69 -4.98 9.07
N VAL A 493 18.12 -3.82 8.71
CA VAL A 493 16.84 -3.34 9.25
C VAL A 493 15.80 -3.35 8.14
N ALA A 494 14.69 -4.05 8.36
CA ALA A 494 13.66 -4.27 7.36
C ALA A 494 12.24 -4.22 7.94
N ASP A 495 11.29 -3.74 7.14
CA ASP A 495 9.86 -3.69 7.46
C ASP A 495 9.06 -4.52 6.46
N PRO A 496 8.55 -5.70 6.86
CA PRO A 496 7.60 -6.45 6.06
C PRO A 496 6.28 -5.68 5.89
N CYS A 497 5.72 -5.64 4.69
CA CYS A 497 4.44 -4.98 4.41
C CYS A 497 3.22 -5.74 4.99
N LYS A 498 3.42 -6.97 5.49
CA LYS A 498 2.38 -7.77 6.13
C LYS A 498 2.27 -7.44 7.63
N THR A 499 1.04 -7.21 8.10
CA THR A 499 0.79 -6.72 9.48
C THR A 499 0.71 -7.82 10.54
N ALA A 500 0.47 -9.07 10.16
CA ALA A 500 0.18 -10.15 11.10
C ALA A 500 1.33 -11.16 11.22
N GLY A 501 2.54 -10.83 10.77
CA GLY A 501 3.72 -11.71 10.90
C GLY A 501 3.83 -12.79 9.81
N GLN A 502 2.92 -12.81 8.84
CA GLN A 502 2.96 -13.77 7.72
C GLN A 502 4.03 -13.48 6.67
N GLY A 503 4.65 -12.29 6.71
CA GLY A 503 5.74 -11.83 5.84
C GLY A 503 5.40 -11.61 4.37
N PHE A 504 4.80 -12.60 3.70
CA PHE A 504 4.72 -12.71 2.24
C PHE A 504 3.28 -12.88 1.75
N GLY A 505 3.05 -12.82 0.44
CA GLY A 505 1.70 -12.85 -0.16
C GLY A 505 0.97 -14.19 -0.03
N SER A 506 1.67 -15.31 -0.24
CA SER A 506 1.13 -16.68 -0.15
C SER A 506 2.23 -17.69 0.20
N ALA A 507 1.86 -18.83 0.78
CA ALA A 507 2.78 -19.94 1.10
C ALA A 507 3.12 -20.78 -0.15
N THR A 508 3.58 -20.12 -1.22
CA THR A 508 3.88 -20.74 -2.52
C THR A 508 5.35 -20.49 -2.89
N GLY A 509 6.28 -20.86 -1.99
CA GLY A 509 7.72 -20.66 -2.17
C GLY A 509 8.17 -19.20 -2.16
N GLN A 510 7.49 -18.35 -1.38
CA GLN A 510 7.87 -16.95 -1.21
C GLN A 510 8.74 -16.79 0.03
N TYR A 511 9.92 -16.22 -0.16
CA TYR A 511 10.93 -16.03 0.87
C TYR A 511 11.79 -14.79 0.60
N MET A 512 12.59 -14.43 1.59
CA MET A 512 13.71 -13.51 1.47
C MET A 512 14.96 -14.20 2.00
N ASP A 513 16.00 -14.28 1.17
CA ASP A 513 17.32 -14.75 1.57
C ASP A 513 18.24 -13.56 1.81
N ILE A 514 19.08 -13.67 2.84
CA ILE A 514 20.15 -12.73 3.18
C ILE A 514 21.46 -13.49 3.13
N TYR A 515 22.37 -13.08 2.26
CA TYR A 515 23.62 -13.79 2.00
C TYR A 515 24.77 -13.30 2.89
N ILE A 516 25.66 -14.20 3.28
CA ILE A 516 26.91 -13.90 3.99
C ILE A 516 27.98 -14.89 3.54
N LYS A 517 29.26 -14.47 3.53
CA LYS A 517 30.37 -15.30 3.04
C LYS A 517 30.05 -15.86 1.64
N PHE A 518 29.61 -14.98 0.74
CA PHE A 518 29.02 -15.34 -0.54
C PHE A 518 29.90 -14.91 -1.72
N ASP A 519 30.07 -15.78 -2.71
CA ASP A 519 30.66 -15.46 -4.00
C ASP A 519 29.56 -15.17 -5.01
N THR A 520 29.46 -13.91 -5.43
CA THR A 520 28.43 -13.42 -6.35
C THR A 520 28.58 -13.97 -7.76
N LYS A 521 29.77 -14.47 -8.14
CA LYS A 521 30.01 -15.06 -9.46
C LYS A 521 29.52 -16.50 -9.54
N SER A 522 29.93 -17.35 -8.59
CA SER A 522 29.47 -18.73 -8.57
C SER A 522 28.09 -18.89 -7.94
N LEU A 523 27.59 -17.91 -7.18
CA LEU A 523 26.39 -18.03 -6.34
C LEU A 523 26.55 -19.12 -5.27
N SER A 524 27.71 -19.14 -4.61
CA SER A 524 28.04 -20.09 -3.54
C SER A 524 28.35 -19.37 -2.24
N GLY A 525 27.98 -19.93 -1.11
CA GLY A 525 28.17 -19.31 0.20
C GLY A 525 27.07 -19.70 1.18
N TYR A 526 26.73 -18.82 2.11
CA TYR A 526 25.74 -19.09 3.13
C TYR A 526 24.72 -17.97 3.26
N GLY A 527 23.69 -18.19 4.06
CA GLY A 527 22.71 -17.16 4.38
C GLY A 527 21.63 -17.59 5.35
N LEU A 528 20.68 -16.70 5.55
CA LEU A 528 19.44 -16.93 6.28
C LEU A 528 18.28 -16.80 5.31
N ARG A 529 17.37 -17.77 5.35
CA ARG A 529 16.10 -17.73 4.66
C ARG A 529 14.99 -17.44 5.64
N ILE A 530 14.16 -16.46 5.29
CA ILE A 530 12.91 -16.13 5.94
C ILE A 530 11.79 -16.50 4.97
N VAL A 531 10.98 -17.52 5.27
CA VAL A 531 10.04 -18.12 4.31
C VAL A 531 8.63 -18.26 4.87
N ARG A 532 7.63 -17.95 4.04
CA ARG A 532 6.24 -18.24 4.39
C ARG A 532 5.91 -19.70 4.11
N THR A 533 5.47 -20.41 5.15
CA THR A 533 5.00 -21.80 5.05
C THR A 533 3.52 -21.91 5.40
N PRO A 534 2.86 -23.06 5.11
CA PRO A 534 1.48 -23.30 5.52
C PRO A 534 1.29 -23.56 7.02
N LYS A 535 2.37 -23.66 7.82
CA LYS A 535 2.31 -24.06 9.25
C LYS A 535 1.48 -23.10 10.10
N TYR A 536 1.64 -21.79 9.86
CA TYR A 536 0.99 -20.75 10.65
C TYR A 536 0.49 -19.61 9.77
N ALA A 537 -0.65 -19.02 10.15
CA ALA A 537 -1.23 -17.88 9.44
C ALA A 537 -0.53 -16.54 9.77
N ASN A 538 0.25 -16.49 10.86
CA ASN A 538 0.81 -15.28 11.48
C ASN A 538 2.30 -15.44 11.89
N ALA A 539 3.01 -16.36 11.24
CA ALA A 539 4.45 -16.54 11.44
C ALA A 539 5.12 -16.96 10.12
N VAL A 540 6.45 -16.86 10.11
CA VAL A 540 7.34 -17.34 9.05
C VAL A 540 8.38 -18.27 9.65
N ASP A 541 8.94 -19.13 8.81
CA ASP A 541 10.04 -20.00 9.20
C ASP A 541 11.37 -19.29 8.89
N PHE A 542 12.31 -19.42 9.82
CA PHE A 542 13.68 -18.95 9.72
C PHE A 542 14.60 -20.17 9.66
N VAL A 543 15.48 -20.23 8.67
CA VAL A 543 16.38 -21.37 8.48
C VAL A 543 17.72 -20.92 7.88
N LEU A 544 18.82 -21.48 8.37
CA LEU A 544 20.14 -21.23 7.81
C LEU A 544 20.35 -22.05 6.54
N MET A 545 20.99 -21.44 5.55
CA MET A 545 21.13 -21.98 4.20
C MET A 545 22.59 -22.05 3.76
N GLU A 546 22.90 -23.08 2.99
CA GLU A 546 24.09 -23.18 2.13
C GLU A 546 23.68 -23.05 0.66
N TYR A 547 24.53 -22.40 -0.12
CA TYR A 547 24.41 -22.26 -1.56
C TYR A 547 25.65 -22.83 -2.24
N ASN A 548 25.43 -23.70 -3.23
CA ASN A 548 26.49 -24.24 -4.06
C ASN A 548 26.11 -24.10 -5.53
N LYS A 549 26.78 -23.19 -6.24
CA LYS A 549 26.51 -22.91 -7.65
C LYS A 549 25.05 -22.54 -7.93
N GLY A 550 24.44 -21.78 -7.02
CA GLY A 550 23.03 -21.36 -7.10
C GLY A 550 22.01 -22.39 -6.60
N LEU A 551 22.43 -23.60 -6.21
CA LEU A 551 21.55 -24.58 -5.57
C LEU A 551 21.53 -24.35 -4.06
N SER A 552 20.34 -24.26 -3.47
CA SER A 552 20.11 -24.01 -2.04
C SER A 552 19.91 -25.30 -1.27
N ARG A 553 20.39 -25.34 -0.02
CA ARG A 553 20.20 -26.44 0.94
C ARG A 553 20.06 -25.89 2.36
N GLU A 554 19.11 -26.40 3.12
CA GLU A 554 18.97 -26.08 4.56
C GLU A 554 20.11 -26.73 5.36
N ILE A 555 20.68 -25.99 6.32
CA ILE A 555 21.78 -26.45 7.18
C ILE A 555 21.47 -26.31 8.68
N SER A 556 20.27 -25.86 9.03
CA SER A 556 19.75 -25.88 10.40
C SER A 556 18.30 -26.38 10.40
N ASP A 557 17.79 -26.75 11.57
CA ASP A 557 16.35 -26.85 11.76
C ASP A 557 15.72 -25.45 11.62
N ALA A 558 14.47 -25.41 11.15
CA ALA A 558 13.71 -24.18 11.01
C ALA A 558 13.04 -23.78 12.33
N ILE A 559 13.09 -22.49 12.68
CA ILE A 559 12.30 -21.91 13.77
C ILE A 559 11.13 -21.13 13.18
N SER A 560 9.90 -21.52 13.49
CA SER A 560 8.70 -20.73 13.20
C SER A 560 8.57 -19.61 14.22
N ALA A 561 8.56 -18.34 13.79
CA ALA A 561 8.50 -17.21 14.71
C ALA A 561 7.66 -16.04 14.18
N THR A 562 7.23 -15.21 15.12
CA THR A 562 6.31 -14.07 14.88
C THR A 562 7.04 -12.73 14.72
N CYS A 563 8.37 -12.72 14.75
CA CYS A 563 9.18 -11.50 14.79
C CYS A 563 9.41 -10.82 13.44
N TYR A 564 8.98 -11.41 12.31
CA TYR A 564 9.09 -10.77 11.00
C TYR A 564 7.99 -9.71 10.81
N LEU A 565 8.16 -8.59 11.51
CA LEU A 565 7.27 -7.42 11.58
C LEU A 565 8.09 -6.14 11.46
N THR A 566 7.42 -4.99 11.31
CA THR A 566 8.03 -3.66 11.23
C THR A 566 9.13 -3.44 12.28
N ASN A 567 10.22 -2.78 11.89
CA ASN A 567 11.47 -2.67 12.63
C ASN A 567 12.08 -4.05 12.95
N CYS A 568 12.11 -4.96 11.97
CA CYS A 568 12.81 -6.24 12.09
C CYS A 568 14.32 -5.99 11.98
N SER A 569 15.05 -6.29 13.03
CA SER A 569 16.51 -6.34 13.01
C SER A 569 16.96 -7.77 12.74
N ILE A 570 17.82 -7.93 11.74
CA ILE A 570 18.37 -9.22 11.32
C ILE A 570 19.89 -9.11 11.33
N ARG A 571 20.53 -9.99 12.10
CA ARG A 571 21.99 -10.04 12.24
C ARG A 571 22.49 -11.43 11.90
N LEU A 572 23.37 -11.51 10.90
CA LEU A 572 24.06 -12.74 10.49
C LEU A 572 25.54 -12.62 10.80
N LYS A 573 26.12 -13.66 11.38
CA LYS A 573 27.54 -13.69 11.73
C LYS A 573 28.18 -15.00 11.32
N ALA A 574 29.31 -14.91 10.63
CA ALA A 574 30.17 -16.04 10.30
C ALA A 574 31.50 -15.88 11.04
N GLU A 575 31.72 -16.73 12.05
CA GLU A 575 32.93 -16.74 12.85
C GLU A 575 33.56 -18.12 12.80
N ALA A 576 34.79 -18.20 12.28
CA ALA A 576 35.49 -19.47 12.07
C ALA A 576 34.64 -20.48 11.25
N GLN A 577 34.10 -21.52 11.90
CA GLN A 577 33.30 -22.59 11.28
C GLN A 577 31.84 -22.55 11.72
N LEU A 578 31.37 -21.41 12.26
CA LEU A 578 30.02 -21.27 12.79
C LEU A 578 29.29 -20.12 12.12
N LEU A 579 28.09 -20.40 11.62
CA LEU A 579 27.13 -19.41 11.15
C LEU A 579 26.06 -19.21 12.21
N LYS A 580 25.78 -17.95 12.56
CA LYS A 580 24.73 -17.56 13.50
C LYS A 580 23.78 -16.57 12.85
N ALA A 581 22.49 -16.68 13.20
CA ALA A 581 21.50 -15.67 12.88
C ALA A 581 20.71 -15.28 14.13
N GLU A 582 20.56 -13.98 14.33
CA GLU A 582 19.72 -13.38 15.36
C GLU A 582 18.67 -12.48 14.68
N VAL A 583 17.40 -12.69 15.00
CA VAL A 583 16.30 -11.87 14.46
C VAL A 583 15.38 -11.43 15.57
N SER A 584 15.09 -10.13 15.63
CA SER A 584 14.19 -9.53 16.61
C SER A 584 13.40 -8.37 15.99
N THR A 585 12.36 -7.93 16.69
CA THR A 585 11.57 -6.76 16.30
C THR A 585 11.18 -5.95 17.52
N THR A 586 10.95 -4.64 17.32
CA THR A 586 10.35 -3.77 18.34
C THR A 586 8.81 -3.75 18.25
N SER A 587 8.23 -4.36 17.21
CA SER A 587 6.78 -4.51 17.10
C SER A 587 6.27 -5.50 18.17
N PRO A 588 5.05 -5.30 18.71
CA PRO A 588 4.47 -6.27 19.63
C PRO A 588 4.08 -7.56 18.90
N LYS A 589 4.04 -8.67 19.65
CA LYS A 589 3.60 -9.97 19.14
C LYS A 589 2.16 -9.87 18.57
N PRO A 590 1.86 -10.47 17.39
CA PRO A 590 0.53 -10.39 16.79
C PRO A 590 -0.55 -10.98 17.70
N TYR A 591 -1.73 -10.34 17.71
CA TYR A 591 -2.90 -10.83 18.45
C TYR A 591 -3.33 -12.21 17.92
N ASN A 592 -3.81 -13.10 18.80
CA ASN A 592 -4.17 -14.49 18.48
C ASN A 592 -3.04 -15.33 17.84
N SER A 593 -1.78 -14.97 18.07
CA SER A 593 -0.67 -15.88 17.78
C SER A 593 -0.58 -16.98 18.81
N ASP A 594 -0.14 -18.16 18.35
CA ASP A 594 0.14 -19.28 19.24
C ASP A 594 1.12 -18.78 20.33
N PRO A 595 0.75 -18.89 21.62
CA PRO A 595 1.58 -18.40 22.71
C PRO A 595 2.96 -19.06 22.71
N ASN A 596 3.09 -20.27 22.19
CA ASN A 596 4.34 -21.02 22.13
C ASN A 596 5.27 -20.57 21.01
N LEU A 597 4.79 -19.79 20.03
CA LEU A 597 5.67 -19.27 18.98
C LEU A 597 6.62 -18.20 19.56
N PRO A 598 7.94 -18.32 19.36
CA PRO A 598 8.85 -17.28 19.79
C PRO A 598 8.62 -15.97 19.03
N HIS A 599 9.06 -14.88 19.66
CA HIS A 599 9.05 -13.52 19.12
C HIS A 599 10.47 -12.97 18.91
N GLU A 600 11.44 -13.87 18.89
CA GLU A 600 12.83 -13.66 18.53
C GLU A 600 13.36 -14.99 17.98
N VAL A 601 14.42 -14.94 17.18
CA VAL A 601 15.04 -16.14 16.61
C VAL A 601 16.54 -16.09 16.87
N LYS A 602 17.08 -17.23 17.29
CA LYS A 602 18.52 -17.50 17.36
C LYS A 602 18.76 -18.86 16.70
N LEU A 603 19.55 -18.87 15.65
CA LEU A 603 19.93 -20.07 14.90
C LEU A 603 21.44 -20.16 14.86
N GLU A 604 21.96 -21.39 14.85
CA GLU A 604 23.36 -21.69 14.61
C GLU A 604 23.52 -22.95 13.76
N ALA A 605 24.57 -22.98 12.93
CA ALA A 605 24.94 -24.14 12.13
C ALA A 605 26.44 -24.15 11.87
N GLU A 606 27.03 -25.35 11.84
CA GLU A 606 28.40 -25.54 11.39
C GLU A 606 28.51 -25.28 9.88
N ILE A 607 29.57 -24.59 9.48
CA ILE A 607 29.85 -24.24 8.09
C ILE A 607 31.31 -24.55 7.74
N SER A 608 31.55 -24.85 6.46
CA SER A 608 32.91 -24.92 5.94
C SER A 608 33.48 -23.51 5.75
N SER A 609 34.70 -23.29 6.24
CA SER A 609 35.39 -22.00 6.08
C SER A 609 35.62 -21.68 4.60
N ASN A 610 35.40 -20.43 4.22
CA ASN A 610 35.75 -19.88 2.91
C ASN A 610 36.27 -18.44 3.03
N SER A 611 36.88 -17.92 1.97
CA SER A 611 37.44 -16.56 1.92
C SER A 611 36.51 -15.54 1.26
N PHE A 612 35.25 -15.91 1.00
CA PHE A 612 34.30 -15.04 0.29
C PHE A 612 33.91 -13.84 1.15
N GLY A 613 33.77 -12.68 0.52
CA GLY A 613 33.37 -11.42 1.17
C GLY A 613 32.06 -10.82 0.65
N GLY A 614 31.40 -11.46 -0.32
CA GLY A 614 30.15 -10.95 -0.87
C GLY A 614 28.95 -11.21 0.04
N SER A 615 27.90 -10.44 -0.20
CA SER A 615 26.63 -10.48 0.51
C SER A 615 25.52 -9.99 -0.42
N GLY A 616 24.27 -10.00 0.04
CA GLY A 616 23.14 -9.58 -0.76
C GLY A 616 21.80 -10.04 -0.22
N ILE A 617 20.76 -9.72 -0.98
CA ILE A 617 19.36 -10.03 -0.67
C ILE A 617 18.72 -10.63 -1.92
N GLN A 618 17.96 -11.71 -1.77
CA GLN A 618 17.11 -12.29 -2.81
C GLN A 618 15.67 -12.37 -2.29
N HIS A 619 14.73 -11.67 -2.94
CA HIS A 619 13.33 -11.66 -2.55
C HIS A 619 12.44 -12.30 -3.62
N THR A 620 11.71 -13.36 -3.27
CA THR A 620 10.82 -14.10 -4.20
C THR A 620 9.34 -13.80 -3.97
N GLY A 621 9.03 -12.96 -2.98
CA GLY A 621 7.67 -12.57 -2.62
C GLY A 621 6.97 -11.68 -3.63
N SER A 622 5.64 -11.71 -3.62
CA SER A 622 4.80 -10.78 -4.40
C SER A 622 5.02 -9.32 -3.97
N THR A 623 4.82 -8.38 -4.89
CA THR A 623 4.89 -6.94 -4.61
C THR A 623 3.70 -6.42 -3.78
N GLY A 624 3.70 -5.14 -3.45
CA GLY A 624 2.62 -4.49 -2.69
C GLY A 624 2.56 -5.00 -1.25
N GLY A 625 1.41 -5.51 -0.82
CA GLY A 625 1.25 -6.03 0.54
C GLY A 625 2.10 -7.27 0.89
N GLY A 626 2.80 -7.89 -0.07
CA GLY A 626 3.78 -8.96 0.20
C GLY A 626 5.24 -8.49 0.16
N ALA A 627 5.45 -7.17 0.06
CA ALA A 627 6.76 -6.58 -0.07
C ALA A 627 7.53 -6.50 1.26
N THR A 628 8.84 -6.24 1.20
CA THR A 628 9.66 -5.93 2.37
C THR A 628 10.43 -4.65 2.07
N MET A 629 10.24 -3.64 2.91
CA MET A 629 10.94 -2.37 2.82
C MET A 629 12.28 -2.48 3.53
N LEU A 630 13.37 -2.18 2.83
CA LEU A 630 14.73 -2.16 3.36
C LEU A 630 15.11 -0.73 3.74
N HIS A 631 15.77 -0.59 4.89
CA HIS A 631 16.25 0.70 5.42
C HIS A 631 17.77 0.82 5.33
N GLN A 632 18.47 -0.15 5.91
CA GLN A 632 19.92 -0.16 5.95
C GLN A 632 20.45 -1.59 5.89
N MET A 633 21.62 -1.74 5.29
CA MET A 633 22.43 -2.96 5.36
C MET A 633 23.89 -2.62 5.61
N ASP A 634 24.47 -3.22 6.64
CA ASP A 634 25.90 -3.14 6.94
C ASP A 634 26.57 -4.48 6.69
N ILE A 635 27.71 -4.45 6.02
CA ILE A 635 28.61 -5.58 5.84
C ILE A 635 29.92 -5.26 6.54
N ILE A 636 30.27 -6.07 7.54
CA ILE A 636 31.42 -5.86 8.42
C ILE A 636 32.40 -7.01 8.26
N TYR A 637 33.68 -6.70 8.06
CA TYR A 637 34.77 -7.66 8.02
C TYR A 637 35.60 -7.54 9.31
N HIS A 638 35.95 -8.68 9.93
CA HIS A 638 36.68 -8.73 11.20
C HIS A 638 38.07 -9.35 11.08
#